data_AF-A0A7J6PKV3-F1
#
_entry.id   AF-A0A7J6PKV3-F1
#
_cell.length_a   1.000
_cell.length_b   1.000
_cell.length_c   1.000
_cell.angle_alpha   90.00
_cell.angle_beta   90.00
_cell.angle_gamma   90.00
#
_symmetry.space_group_name_H-M   'P 1'
#
loop_
_entity.id
_entity.type
_entity.pdbx_description
1 polymer ?
#
loop_
_entity_poly.entity_id
_entity_poly.type
_entity_poly.pdbx_seq_one_letter_code
_entity_poly.pdbx_strand_id
1 'polypeptide(L)'
;MPYGKVFGLDGGKYTYRGYMVLITSTMIACSLLLNIIALVIIYFINHRYVEAPIIKGESSRGKAHWAWSLLVIVINAWLCVVLLVAYVLFGAFIFGDWHAWIYYVVVPIVYIVYTVMIILLRNKGACCRWSLGVLGYLLAVQCWFIIQIPTMWSYTNLVWLVGIAASIPLMIKVAHSFGLRPIRKLLKNPKFYAAEVIALGIGILFTYLSAGSCVAVYNPVAPGWWIPLEGTLFWSSRLFRSFGSRPCPHGQRTPCHVYLTAAQNMSSGMFVNIHTSTAIKSIDVRYTSETGTDVLTGSITADYFEVPHLDERDQRNVYAAYLPDLLPDSVVTFTVVADGDEWPGNYTFKTAPLSGEVKFVIGGDAGTSEVVEEINSHIGGQSPLFAVNGGDVAYDNGMFPCACTWDQYLWEWSKVKTAEGHMIPLIFAIGNHDIGANDDNDGAINSFMDPRQCDNSKRENARPLYIAYFPFEEINGKAAAICDRRVNHVHTAGTAVTLWSLDSMYAGGPLDAVKFVDQKMPSMRGQINHFAVYHVPMYSNSEVEKNAHNSMRQYWPSMIFDKYSFKIGFENHAHTFKRTMPMTNNSIANNGVVYVGDGKWGTTGSLLPAESSIMTGRPFVKSGIDHHVWYTITDSSGRVGLTAVNNHNDVIDQLDNHDTLQWQLSRCLSA
;
A
#
# COMPACT_ATOMS: atom_id res chain seq x y z
N MET A 1 -11.80 19.94 9.51
CA MET A 1 -12.95 20.21 8.61
C MET A 1 -14.21 20.36 9.46
N PRO A 2 -15.17 21.26 9.17
CA PRO A 2 -16.31 21.55 10.04
C PRO A 2 -17.29 20.36 10.28
N TYR A 3 -17.26 19.31 9.46
CA TYR A 3 -18.03 18.08 9.68
C TYR A 3 -17.31 17.04 10.56
N GLY A 4 -16.02 17.23 10.89
CA GLY A 4 -15.29 16.35 11.81
C GLY A 4 -15.95 16.35 13.19
N LYS A 5 -16.33 17.52 13.69
CA LYS A 5 -17.05 17.69 14.97
C LYS A 5 -18.39 16.96 15.09
N VAL A 6 -19.13 16.78 14.00
CA VAL A 6 -20.49 16.19 14.03
C VAL A 6 -20.45 14.67 14.14
N PHE A 7 -19.42 14.03 13.59
CA PHE A 7 -19.23 12.57 13.62
C PHE A 7 -18.12 12.12 14.58
N GLY A 8 -17.52 13.02 15.37
CA GLY A 8 -16.41 12.70 16.28
C GLY A 8 -15.04 12.54 15.58
N LEU A 9 -14.90 13.12 14.39
CA LEU A 9 -13.81 12.95 13.43
C LEU A 9 -12.91 14.21 13.28
N ASP A 10 -12.97 15.16 14.22
CA ASP A 10 -12.00 16.27 14.24
C ASP A 10 -10.64 15.74 14.70
N GLY A 11 -9.67 15.67 13.78
CA GLY A 11 -8.26 15.35 14.06
C GLY A 11 -7.75 13.97 13.61
N GLY A 12 -8.60 13.12 13.02
CA GLY A 12 -8.19 11.79 12.55
C GLY A 12 -7.70 11.76 11.10
N LYS A 13 -6.45 11.38 10.86
CA LYS A 13 -5.93 10.93 9.56
C LYS A 13 -6.42 9.47 9.32
N TYR A 14 -6.79 9.10 8.09
CA TYR A 14 -7.37 7.78 7.78
C TYR A 14 -6.40 6.93 6.96
N THR A 15 -6.39 5.61 7.17
CA THR A 15 -5.76 4.68 6.22
C THR A 15 -6.42 4.78 4.85
N TYR A 16 -5.73 4.41 3.76
CA TYR A 16 -6.31 4.39 2.41
C TYR A 16 -7.64 3.62 2.36
N ARG A 17 -7.72 2.53 3.15
CA ARG A 17 -8.95 1.76 3.39
C ARG A 17 -10.04 2.57 4.09
N GLY A 18 -9.74 3.22 5.22
CA GLY A 18 -10.69 4.05 5.95
C GLY A 18 -11.19 5.23 5.12
N TYR A 19 -10.29 5.80 4.33
CA TYR A 19 -10.55 6.90 3.42
C TYR A 19 -11.52 6.49 2.29
N MET A 20 -11.24 5.41 1.57
CA MET A 20 -12.11 4.93 0.49
C MET A 20 -13.48 4.48 1.00
N VAL A 21 -13.54 3.85 2.17
CA VAL A 21 -14.81 3.51 2.82
C VAL A 21 -15.60 4.77 3.18
N LEU A 22 -14.94 5.79 3.73
CA LEU A 22 -15.58 7.05 4.12
C LEU A 22 -16.10 7.83 2.91
N ILE A 23 -15.30 8.02 1.86
CA ILE A 23 -15.71 8.69 0.62
C ILE A 23 -16.91 7.98 0.02
N THR A 24 -16.78 6.67 -0.21
CA THR A 24 -17.81 5.93 -0.95
C THR A 24 -19.10 5.87 -0.14
N SER A 25 -19.02 5.73 1.19
CA SER A 25 -20.19 5.79 2.09
C SER A 25 -20.84 7.18 2.10
N THR A 26 -20.04 8.25 2.12
CA THR A 26 -20.53 9.64 2.11
C THR A 26 -21.18 10.00 0.78
N MET A 27 -20.54 9.64 -0.34
CA MET A 27 -21.05 9.83 -1.69
C MET A 27 -22.44 9.21 -1.86
N ILE A 28 -22.62 7.99 -1.35
CA ILE A 28 -23.89 7.30 -1.52
C ILE A 28 -24.91 7.73 -0.47
N ALA A 29 -24.52 8.09 0.75
CA ALA A 29 -25.44 8.70 1.74
C ALA A 29 -26.03 10.02 1.22
N CYS A 30 -25.21 10.87 0.59
CA CYS A 30 -25.68 12.09 -0.07
C CYS A 30 -26.63 11.78 -1.25
N SER A 31 -26.30 10.78 -2.07
CA SER A 31 -27.16 10.36 -3.18
C SER A 31 -28.50 9.76 -2.70
N LEU A 32 -28.46 9.01 -1.60
CA LEU A 32 -29.63 8.42 -0.94
C LEU A 32 -30.56 9.51 -0.40
N LEU A 33 -30.00 10.49 0.30
CA LEU A 33 -30.75 11.65 0.83
C LEU A 33 -31.44 12.43 -0.30
N LEU A 34 -30.74 12.66 -1.41
CA LEU A 34 -31.29 13.34 -2.58
C LEU A 34 -32.45 12.56 -3.22
N ASN A 35 -32.33 11.24 -3.34
CA ASN A 35 -33.42 10.41 -3.85
C ASN A 35 -34.62 10.37 -2.88
N ILE A 36 -34.40 10.37 -1.56
CA ILE A 36 -35.48 10.47 -0.55
C ILE A 36 -36.20 11.82 -0.66
N ILE A 37 -35.47 12.93 -0.75
CA ILE A 37 -36.05 14.28 -0.89
C ILE A 37 -36.85 14.37 -2.19
N ALA A 38 -36.31 13.89 -3.32
CA ALA A 38 -37.02 13.85 -4.59
C ALA A 38 -38.30 13.00 -4.52
N LEU A 39 -38.26 11.83 -3.87
CA LEU A 39 -39.42 10.97 -3.65
C LEU A 39 -40.49 11.65 -2.79
N VAL A 40 -40.11 12.31 -1.69
CA VAL A 40 -41.03 13.02 -0.80
C VAL A 40 -41.69 14.18 -1.53
N ILE A 41 -40.94 14.97 -2.28
CA ILE A 41 -41.46 16.10 -3.07
C ILE A 41 -42.46 15.60 -4.12
N ILE A 42 -42.11 14.56 -4.89
CA ILE A 42 -43.02 13.98 -5.91
C ILE A 42 -44.26 13.36 -5.27
N TYR A 43 -44.11 12.71 -4.11
CA TYR A 43 -45.23 12.14 -3.34
C TYR A 43 -46.21 13.23 -2.89
N PHE A 44 -45.73 14.32 -2.28
CA PHE A 44 -46.61 15.42 -1.84
C PHE A 44 -47.24 16.19 -3.00
N ILE A 45 -46.53 16.33 -4.13
CA ILE A 45 -47.08 16.89 -5.36
C ILE A 45 -48.24 16.00 -5.86
N ASN A 46 -48.07 14.68 -5.89
CA ASN A 46 -49.08 13.75 -6.41
C ASN A 46 -50.21 13.42 -5.42
N HIS A 47 -49.99 13.44 -4.11
CA HIS A 47 -51.03 13.19 -3.10
C HIS A 47 -52.14 14.26 -3.17
N ARG A 48 -51.78 15.51 -3.49
CA ARG A 48 -52.75 16.57 -3.79
C ARG A 48 -53.59 16.31 -5.06
N TYR A 49 -53.19 15.35 -5.91
CA TYR A 49 -53.90 15.00 -7.16
C TYR A 49 -54.68 13.68 -7.08
N VAL A 50 -54.28 12.73 -6.21
CA VAL A 50 -54.98 11.43 -6.09
C VAL A 50 -56.27 11.56 -5.27
N GLU A 51 -56.37 12.53 -4.37
CA GLU A 51 -57.57 12.76 -3.55
C GLU A 51 -58.51 13.87 -4.08
N ALA A 52 -58.12 14.62 -5.11
CA ALA A 52 -58.97 15.69 -5.65
C ALA A 52 -59.95 15.11 -6.69
N PRO A 53 -61.27 15.18 -6.49
CA PRO A 53 -62.23 14.86 -7.54
C PRO A 53 -61.98 15.81 -8.71
N ILE A 54 -62.00 15.27 -9.93
CA ILE A 54 -61.89 16.06 -11.16
C ILE A 54 -63.14 16.94 -11.27
N ILE A 55 -63.13 18.11 -10.64
CA ILE A 55 -64.14 19.15 -10.85
C ILE A 55 -63.64 20.00 -12.01
N LYS A 56 -64.39 19.95 -13.11
CA LYS A 56 -64.14 20.76 -14.31
C LYS A 56 -64.37 22.24 -14.00
N GLY A 57 -63.34 23.03 -14.26
CA GLY A 57 -63.43 24.48 -14.34
C GLY A 57 -62.64 25.17 -13.24
N GLU A 58 -61.36 25.48 -13.50
CA GLU A 58 -60.66 26.56 -12.81
C GLU A 58 -59.35 26.90 -13.53
N SER A 59 -59.34 28.00 -14.27
CA SER A 59 -58.18 28.55 -14.99
C SER A 59 -57.16 29.25 -14.05
N SER A 60 -57.46 29.35 -12.75
CA SER A 60 -56.55 29.89 -11.73
C SER A 60 -55.50 28.88 -11.25
N ARG A 61 -55.76 27.57 -11.38
CA ARG A 61 -54.85 26.50 -10.92
C ARG A 61 -53.56 26.44 -11.74
N GLY A 62 -53.60 26.76 -13.03
CA GLY A 62 -52.43 26.72 -13.93
C GLY A 62 -51.28 27.65 -13.49
N LYS A 63 -51.60 28.83 -12.95
CA LYS A 63 -50.58 29.81 -12.51
C LYS A 63 -49.93 29.41 -11.19
N ALA A 64 -50.70 28.89 -10.23
CA ALA A 64 -50.16 28.33 -9.00
C ALA A 64 -49.28 27.09 -9.27
N HIS A 65 -49.66 26.24 -10.24
CA HIS A 65 -48.85 25.10 -10.66
C HIS A 65 -47.53 25.50 -11.35
N TRP A 66 -47.54 26.54 -12.18
CA TRP A 66 -46.32 27.09 -12.77
C TRP A 66 -45.41 27.71 -11.70
N ALA A 67 -45.96 28.49 -10.76
CA ALA A 67 -45.20 29.06 -9.65
C ALA A 67 -44.58 27.98 -8.73
N TRP A 68 -45.32 26.89 -8.45
CA TRP A 68 -44.80 25.78 -7.65
C TRP A 68 -43.77 24.91 -8.40
N SER A 69 -43.96 24.68 -9.69
CA SER A 69 -42.95 23.96 -10.51
C SER A 69 -41.68 24.79 -10.65
N LEU A 70 -41.82 26.11 -10.83
CA LEU A 70 -40.71 27.06 -10.82
C LEU A 70 -40.01 27.08 -9.46
N LEU A 71 -40.75 27.02 -8.35
CA LEU A 71 -40.16 26.94 -7.00
C LEU A 71 -39.37 25.64 -6.80
N VAL A 72 -39.88 24.50 -7.25
CA VAL A 72 -39.16 23.20 -7.19
C VAL A 72 -37.91 23.23 -8.08
N ILE A 73 -37.96 23.88 -9.24
CA ILE A 73 -36.80 24.10 -10.10
C ILE A 73 -35.78 25.00 -9.40
N VAL A 74 -36.23 26.10 -8.81
CA VAL A 74 -35.35 27.04 -8.09
C VAL A 74 -34.73 26.37 -6.88
N ILE A 75 -35.49 25.56 -6.12
CA ILE A 75 -34.97 24.81 -4.95
C ILE A 75 -33.98 23.73 -5.38
N ASN A 76 -34.26 22.93 -6.43
CA ASN A 76 -33.31 21.93 -6.91
C ASN A 76 -32.07 22.56 -7.54
N ALA A 77 -32.22 23.67 -8.27
CA ALA A 77 -31.10 24.42 -8.81
C ALA A 77 -30.26 25.04 -7.68
N TRP A 78 -30.90 25.60 -6.64
CA TRP A 78 -30.21 26.09 -5.44
C TRP A 78 -29.51 24.97 -4.67
N LEU A 79 -30.13 23.80 -4.52
CA LEU A 79 -29.52 22.64 -3.88
C LEU A 79 -28.35 22.09 -4.69
N CYS A 80 -28.47 22.02 -6.02
CA CYS A 80 -27.35 21.70 -6.90
C CYS A 80 -26.21 22.71 -6.76
N VAL A 81 -26.51 24.02 -6.68
CA VAL A 81 -25.50 25.07 -6.47
C VAL A 81 -24.89 24.98 -5.06
N VAL A 82 -25.67 24.69 -4.02
CA VAL A 82 -25.16 24.50 -2.65
C VAL A 82 -24.28 23.25 -2.55
N LEU A 83 -24.64 22.16 -3.22
CA LEU A 83 -23.82 20.96 -3.31
C LEU A 83 -22.55 21.21 -4.13
N LEU A 84 -22.64 21.98 -5.22
CA LEU A 84 -21.50 22.39 -6.03
C LEU A 84 -20.56 23.31 -5.23
N VAL A 85 -21.08 24.27 -4.47
CA VAL A 85 -20.30 25.17 -3.61
C VAL A 85 -19.72 24.43 -2.40
N ALA A 86 -20.48 23.55 -1.75
CA ALA A 86 -19.96 22.67 -0.72
C ALA A 86 -18.82 21.80 -1.30
N TYR A 87 -18.96 21.28 -2.51
CA TYR A 87 -17.90 20.53 -3.19
C TYR A 87 -16.71 21.40 -3.64
N VAL A 88 -16.90 22.65 -4.07
CA VAL A 88 -15.77 23.57 -4.34
C VAL A 88 -15.04 23.93 -3.04
N LEU A 89 -15.76 24.03 -1.92
CA LEU A 89 -15.17 24.32 -0.61
C LEU A 89 -14.56 23.07 0.08
N PHE A 90 -15.04 21.86 -0.22
CA PHE A 90 -14.62 20.61 0.43
C PHE A 90 -13.86 19.61 -0.47
N GLY A 91 -14.12 19.59 -1.78
CA GLY A 91 -13.56 18.67 -2.76
C GLY A 91 -12.45 19.28 -3.63
N ALA A 92 -12.57 20.57 -4.02
CA ALA A 92 -11.52 21.24 -4.79
C ALA A 92 -10.23 21.48 -3.99
N PHE A 93 -10.31 21.41 -2.66
CA PHE A 93 -9.14 21.55 -1.78
C PHE A 93 -8.35 20.24 -1.58
N ILE A 94 -8.83 19.09 -2.10
CA ILE A 94 -8.30 17.79 -1.68
C ILE A 94 -7.96 16.82 -2.84
N PHE A 95 -8.63 16.86 -4.01
CA PHE A 95 -8.41 15.83 -5.05
C PHE A 95 -8.06 16.27 -6.46
N GLY A 96 -8.08 17.55 -6.81
CA GLY A 96 -7.42 18.05 -8.03
C GLY A 96 -7.74 17.45 -9.42
N ASP A 97 -8.57 16.41 -9.58
CA ASP A 97 -8.59 15.65 -10.85
C ASP A 97 -9.94 15.54 -11.58
N TRP A 98 -9.86 15.48 -12.92
CA TRP A 98 -10.94 15.71 -13.90
C TRP A 98 -11.96 14.56 -14.03
N HIS A 99 -11.64 13.35 -13.56
CA HIS A 99 -12.46 12.15 -13.80
C HIS A 99 -13.66 12.03 -12.85
N ALA A 100 -13.53 12.51 -11.61
CA ALA A 100 -14.66 12.69 -10.70
C ALA A 100 -15.69 13.65 -11.29
N TRP A 101 -15.25 14.67 -12.02
CA TRP A 101 -16.16 15.62 -12.69
C TRP A 101 -17.08 14.95 -13.69
N ILE A 102 -16.67 13.87 -14.37
CA ILE A 102 -17.55 13.16 -15.29
C ILE A 102 -18.73 12.55 -14.53
N TYR A 103 -18.49 11.84 -13.42
CA TYR A 103 -19.59 11.30 -12.60
C TYR A 103 -20.47 12.42 -12.02
N TYR A 104 -19.89 13.54 -11.56
CA TYR A 104 -20.65 14.62 -10.91
C TYR A 104 -21.21 15.70 -11.84
N VAL A 105 -20.84 15.72 -13.11
CA VAL A 105 -21.47 16.54 -14.16
C VAL A 105 -22.53 15.68 -14.85
N VAL A 106 -22.19 14.44 -15.20
CA VAL A 106 -23.11 13.52 -15.87
C VAL A 106 -24.25 13.10 -14.95
N VAL A 107 -24.03 12.80 -13.67
CA VAL A 107 -25.13 12.35 -12.79
C VAL A 107 -26.17 13.47 -12.57
N PRO A 108 -25.82 14.71 -12.18
CA PRO A 108 -26.78 15.81 -12.11
C PRO A 108 -27.39 16.18 -13.46
N ILE A 109 -26.63 16.16 -14.57
CA ILE A 109 -27.21 16.37 -15.91
C ILE A 109 -28.19 15.26 -16.24
N VAL A 110 -27.89 13.99 -15.96
CA VAL A 110 -28.80 12.86 -16.12
C VAL A 110 -30.03 13.05 -15.24
N TYR A 111 -29.89 13.49 -13.98
CA TYR A 111 -31.03 13.79 -13.10
C TYR A 111 -31.86 14.98 -13.60
N ILE A 112 -31.24 16.04 -14.14
CA ILE A 112 -31.90 17.21 -14.72
C ILE A 112 -32.64 16.81 -16.00
N VAL A 113 -31.97 16.11 -16.93
CA VAL A 113 -32.56 15.59 -18.18
C VAL A 113 -33.70 14.63 -17.85
N TYR A 114 -33.53 13.75 -16.87
CA TYR A 114 -34.56 12.82 -16.42
C TYR A 114 -35.76 13.55 -15.83
N THR A 115 -35.53 14.58 -14.99
CA THR A 115 -36.59 15.43 -14.42
C THR A 115 -37.33 16.22 -15.51
N VAL A 116 -36.62 16.76 -16.49
CA VAL A 116 -37.19 17.48 -17.65
C VAL A 116 -38.00 16.52 -18.54
N MET A 117 -37.52 15.30 -18.79
CA MET A 117 -38.28 14.28 -19.53
C MET A 117 -39.58 13.88 -18.82
N ILE A 118 -39.58 13.75 -17.49
CA ILE A 118 -40.78 13.47 -16.68
C ILE A 118 -41.84 14.57 -16.85
N ILE A 119 -41.40 15.83 -16.97
CA ILE A 119 -42.27 17.00 -17.15
C ILE A 119 -42.85 17.03 -18.56
N LEU A 120 -42.04 16.77 -19.60
CA LEU A 120 -42.50 16.77 -20.99
C LEU A 120 -43.46 15.60 -21.30
N LEU A 121 -43.34 14.48 -20.59
CA LEU A 121 -44.17 13.28 -20.77
C LEU A 121 -45.38 13.20 -19.81
N ARG A 122 -45.61 14.25 -19.00
CA ARG A 122 -46.58 14.35 -17.89
C ARG A 122 -48.05 14.07 -18.25
N ASN A 123 -48.45 14.21 -19.51
CA ASN A 123 -49.86 14.12 -19.92
C ASN A 123 -50.44 12.70 -20.03
N LYS A 124 -49.68 11.65 -19.69
CA LYS A 124 -50.16 10.27 -19.72
C LYS A 124 -49.89 9.62 -18.36
N GLY A 125 -50.92 9.34 -17.57
CA GLY A 125 -50.80 8.77 -16.19
C GLY A 125 -50.03 7.44 -16.04
N ALA A 126 -49.59 6.82 -17.14
CA ALA A 126 -48.62 5.72 -17.14
C ALA A 126 -47.16 6.21 -16.89
N CYS A 127 -46.80 7.41 -17.38
CA CYS A 127 -45.43 7.95 -17.28
C CYS A 127 -45.05 8.37 -15.85
N CYS A 128 -45.99 8.88 -15.04
CA CYS A 128 -45.73 9.30 -13.66
C CYS A 128 -45.45 8.10 -12.73
N ARG A 129 -46.05 6.93 -13.01
CA ARG A 129 -45.76 5.67 -12.31
C ARG A 129 -44.42 5.07 -12.72
N TRP A 130 -44.05 5.23 -13.99
CA TRP A 130 -42.76 4.80 -14.52
C TRP A 130 -41.61 5.64 -13.93
N SER A 131 -41.77 6.96 -13.84
CA SER A 131 -40.75 7.87 -13.32
C SER A 131 -40.47 7.68 -11.82
N LEU A 132 -41.51 7.57 -11.00
CA LEU A 132 -41.41 7.12 -9.61
C LEU A 132 -40.73 5.76 -9.52
N GLY A 133 -41.06 4.85 -10.46
CA GLY A 133 -40.49 3.51 -10.63
C GLY A 133 -38.98 3.47 -10.93
N VAL A 134 -38.41 4.46 -11.59
CA VAL A 134 -36.96 4.58 -11.80
C VAL A 134 -36.26 5.25 -10.61
N LEU A 135 -36.87 6.27 -9.98
CA LEU A 135 -36.23 7.00 -8.88
C LEU A 135 -35.88 6.11 -7.68
N GLY A 136 -36.84 5.34 -7.18
CA GLY A 136 -36.50 4.31 -6.17
C GLY A 136 -35.77 3.07 -6.71
N TYR A 137 -35.60 2.89 -8.03
CA TYR A 137 -34.65 1.90 -8.56
C TYR A 137 -33.23 2.42 -8.32
N LEU A 138 -32.99 3.70 -8.64
CA LEU A 138 -31.75 4.41 -8.30
C LEU A 138 -31.50 4.40 -6.78
N LEU A 139 -32.51 4.67 -5.96
CA LEU A 139 -32.41 4.57 -4.48
C LEU A 139 -32.01 3.15 -4.03
N ALA A 140 -32.66 2.10 -4.59
CA ALA A 140 -32.36 0.72 -4.22
C ALA A 140 -30.95 0.30 -4.66
N VAL A 141 -30.53 0.68 -5.88
CA VAL A 141 -29.16 0.48 -6.38
C VAL A 141 -28.14 1.19 -5.47
N GLN A 142 -28.45 2.39 -4.98
CA GLN A 142 -27.58 3.13 -4.06
C GLN A 142 -27.53 2.52 -2.66
N CYS A 143 -28.67 2.13 -2.08
CA CYS A 143 -28.68 1.33 -0.85
C CYS A 143 -27.82 0.08 -1.00
N TRP A 144 -27.96 -0.61 -2.15
CA TRP A 144 -27.15 -1.77 -2.49
C TRP A 144 -25.66 -1.42 -2.56
N PHE A 145 -25.23 -0.34 -3.23
CA PHE A 145 -23.83 0.10 -3.23
C PHE A 145 -23.28 0.45 -1.82
N ILE A 146 -24.03 1.13 -0.94
CA ILE A 146 -23.60 1.44 0.45
C ILE A 146 -23.25 0.15 1.19
N ILE A 147 -24.13 -0.82 1.00
CA ILE A 147 -24.08 -2.13 1.61
C ILE A 147 -22.89 -2.94 1.06
N GLN A 148 -22.52 -2.77 -0.21
CA GLN A 148 -21.43 -3.51 -0.85
C GLN A 148 -20.04 -3.03 -0.42
N ILE A 149 -19.86 -1.76 -0.07
CA ILE A 149 -18.54 -1.21 0.26
C ILE A 149 -17.84 -2.01 1.35
N PRO A 150 -18.44 -2.31 2.54
CA PRO A 150 -17.77 -3.14 3.54
C PRO A 150 -17.40 -4.55 3.01
N THR A 151 -18.19 -5.07 2.08
CA THR A 151 -18.07 -6.44 1.54
C THR A 151 -17.01 -6.59 0.45
N MET A 152 -16.65 -5.50 -0.24
CA MET A 152 -15.51 -5.45 -1.17
C MET A 152 -14.20 -5.76 -0.45
N TRP A 153 -14.13 -5.40 0.83
CA TRP A 153 -12.92 -5.50 1.65
C TRP A 153 -12.99 -6.64 2.65
N SER A 154 -14.15 -6.98 3.22
CA SER A 154 -14.31 -8.04 4.22
C SER A 154 -15.41 -9.02 3.82
N TYR A 155 -15.04 -10.26 3.51
CA TYR A 155 -16.02 -11.33 3.32
C TYR A 155 -16.49 -11.80 4.70
N THR A 156 -17.77 -11.59 5.01
CA THR A 156 -18.46 -12.38 6.03
C THR A 156 -19.49 -13.28 5.34
N ASN A 157 -19.85 -14.40 5.95
CA ASN A 157 -20.89 -15.30 5.44
C ASN A 157 -22.28 -14.62 5.26
N LEU A 158 -22.44 -13.36 5.70
CA LEU A 158 -23.67 -12.57 5.64
C LEU A 158 -23.89 -11.79 4.33
N VAL A 159 -22.89 -11.67 3.44
CA VAL A 159 -22.95 -10.78 2.26
C VAL A 159 -24.14 -11.10 1.33
N TRP A 160 -24.49 -12.38 1.18
CA TRP A 160 -25.64 -12.82 0.41
C TRP A 160 -26.97 -12.40 1.04
N LEU A 161 -27.09 -12.49 2.37
CA LEU A 161 -28.29 -12.08 3.12
C LEU A 161 -28.52 -10.57 3.01
N VAL A 162 -27.44 -9.82 2.91
CA VAL A 162 -27.42 -8.37 2.83
C VAL A 162 -27.71 -7.87 1.40
N GLY A 163 -27.22 -8.57 0.36
CA GLY A 163 -27.67 -8.39 -1.02
C GLY A 163 -29.16 -8.71 -1.22
N ILE A 164 -29.65 -9.76 -0.56
CA ILE A 164 -31.08 -10.09 -0.48
C ILE A 164 -31.85 -8.96 0.22
N ALA A 165 -31.37 -8.46 1.35
CA ALA A 165 -32.01 -7.35 2.08
C ALA A 165 -32.06 -6.04 1.27
N ALA A 166 -30.99 -5.70 0.56
CA ALA A 166 -30.90 -4.53 -0.31
C ALA A 166 -31.79 -4.63 -1.56
N SER A 167 -32.20 -5.85 -1.95
CA SER A 167 -33.17 -6.07 -3.02
C SER A 167 -34.63 -5.86 -2.57
N ILE A 168 -34.92 -5.85 -1.26
CA ILE A 168 -36.28 -5.67 -0.72
C ILE A 168 -36.96 -4.36 -1.17
N PRO A 169 -36.28 -3.19 -1.17
CA PRO A 169 -36.85 -1.96 -1.73
C PRO A 169 -37.15 -2.06 -3.22
N LEU A 170 -36.34 -2.79 -3.99
CA LEU A 170 -36.59 -3.10 -5.40
C LEU A 170 -37.85 -3.95 -5.56
N MET A 171 -38.02 -4.96 -4.69
CA MET A 171 -39.19 -5.85 -4.64
C MET A 171 -40.50 -5.10 -4.34
N ILE A 172 -40.49 -4.21 -3.33
CA ILE A 172 -41.64 -3.37 -2.96
C ILE A 172 -42.04 -2.44 -4.12
N LYS A 173 -41.08 -2.07 -4.97
CA LYS A 173 -41.28 -1.07 -6.02
C LYS A 173 -41.70 -1.66 -7.35
N VAL A 174 -41.17 -2.83 -7.73
CA VAL A 174 -41.76 -3.63 -8.82
C VAL A 174 -43.22 -3.96 -8.48
N ALA A 175 -43.53 -4.28 -7.22
CA ALA A 175 -44.90 -4.48 -6.76
C ALA A 175 -45.81 -3.26 -6.97
N HIS A 176 -45.27 -2.05 -6.83
CA HIS A 176 -46.02 -0.79 -6.93
C HIS A 176 -46.12 -0.25 -8.37
N SER A 177 -45.07 -0.39 -9.19
CA SER A 177 -45.00 0.08 -10.58
C SER A 177 -45.96 -0.65 -11.53
N PHE A 178 -46.39 -1.87 -11.20
CA PHE A 178 -47.42 -2.60 -11.95
C PHE A 178 -48.87 -2.29 -11.55
N GLY A 179 -49.08 -1.28 -10.69
CA GLY A 179 -50.39 -0.75 -10.34
C GLY A 179 -51.20 -1.70 -9.45
N LEU A 180 -51.24 -1.38 -8.14
CA LEU A 180 -52.18 -1.89 -7.13
C LEU A 180 -52.90 -3.20 -7.51
N ARG A 181 -52.15 -4.31 -7.51
CA ARG A 181 -52.76 -5.64 -7.34
C ARG A 181 -52.44 -6.08 -5.91
N PRO A 182 -53.40 -6.70 -5.19
CA PRO A 182 -53.12 -7.25 -3.86
C PRO A 182 -51.87 -8.14 -3.95
N ILE A 183 -50.97 -8.08 -2.97
CA ILE A 183 -49.69 -8.82 -2.92
C ILE A 183 -49.84 -10.27 -3.42
N ARG A 184 -50.98 -10.92 -3.10
CA ARG A 184 -51.38 -12.26 -3.57
C ARG A 184 -51.42 -12.47 -5.10
N LYS A 185 -51.70 -11.45 -5.91
CA LYS A 185 -51.70 -11.52 -7.40
C LYS A 185 -50.32 -11.25 -7.99
N LEU A 186 -49.48 -10.50 -7.29
CA LEU A 186 -48.09 -10.25 -7.70
C LEU A 186 -47.26 -11.54 -7.56
N LEU A 187 -47.42 -12.24 -6.43
CA LEU A 187 -46.85 -13.56 -6.15
C LEU A 187 -47.35 -14.67 -7.10
N LYS A 188 -48.27 -14.37 -8.01
CA LYS A 188 -48.74 -15.30 -9.04
C LYS A 188 -48.26 -14.91 -10.45
N ASN A 189 -47.49 -13.83 -10.60
CA ASN A 189 -47.02 -13.36 -11.90
C ASN A 189 -45.58 -13.87 -12.18
N PRO A 190 -45.37 -14.76 -13.16
CA PRO A 190 -44.04 -15.30 -13.46
C PRO A 190 -43.03 -14.22 -13.89
N LYS A 191 -43.49 -13.10 -14.46
CA LYS A 191 -42.61 -11.98 -14.85
C LYS A 191 -42.00 -11.25 -13.66
N PHE A 192 -42.68 -11.28 -12.50
CA PHE A 192 -42.16 -10.70 -11.26
C PHE A 192 -40.93 -11.48 -10.79
N TYR A 193 -41.06 -12.81 -10.69
CA TYR A 193 -39.96 -13.70 -10.33
C TYR A 193 -38.79 -13.66 -11.33
N ALA A 194 -39.08 -13.53 -12.63
CA ALA A 194 -38.01 -13.36 -13.62
C ALA A 194 -37.20 -12.07 -13.42
N ALA A 195 -37.86 -10.94 -13.17
CA ALA A 195 -37.18 -9.68 -12.88
C ALA A 195 -36.41 -9.72 -11.54
N GLU A 196 -36.94 -10.43 -10.55
CA GLU A 196 -36.30 -10.67 -9.25
C GLU A 196 -35.01 -11.48 -9.41
N VAL A 197 -35.07 -12.59 -10.13
CA VAL A 197 -33.90 -13.43 -10.44
C VAL A 197 -32.84 -12.63 -11.19
N ILE A 198 -33.23 -11.79 -12.15
CA ILE A 198 -32.28 -10.95 -12.90
C ILE A 198 -31.64 -9.90 -11.98
N ALA A 199 -32.41 -9.20 -11.16
CA ALA A 199 -31.87 -8.16 -10.28
C ALA A 199 -30.96 -8.73 -9.18
N LEU A 200 -31.36 -9.85 -8.57
CA LEU A 200 -30.52 -10.60 -7.64
C LEU A 200 -29.25 -11.09 -8.35
N GLY A 201 -29.38 -11.63 -9.56
CA GLY A 201 -28.26 -12.08 -10.38
C GLY A 201 -27.25 -10.97 -10.68
N ILE A 202 -27.73 -9.77 -11.06
CA ILE A 202 -26.87 -8.60 -11.30
C ILE A 202 -26.18 -8.15 -10.01
N GLY A 203 -26.90 -8.07 -8.89
CA GLY A 203 -26.32 -7.70 -7.61
C GLY A 203 -25.24 -8.68 -7.17
N ILE A 204 -25.54 -9.98 -7.20
CA ILE A 204 -24.59 -11.05 -6.92
C ILE A 204 -23.36 -10.94 -7.83
N LEU A 205 -23.57 -10.72 -9.13
CA LEU A 205 -22.50 -10.57 -10.10
C LEU A 205 -21.57 -9.41 -9.75
N PHE A 206 -22.09 -8.22 -9.43
CA PHE A 206 -21.24 -7.08 -9.07
C PHE A 206 -20.53 -7.26 -7.71
N THR A 207 -21.19 -7.89 -6.73
CA THR A 207 -20.54 -8.28 -5.48
C THR A 207 -19.35 -9.20 -5.76
N TYR A 208 -19.55 -10.19 -6.61
CA TYR A 208 -18.51 -11.13 -6.99
C TYR A 208 -17.39 -10.48 -7.82
N LEU A 209 -17.73 -9.56 -8.73
CA LEU A 209 -16.78 -8.78 -9.53
C LEU A 209 -15.90 -7.85 -8.70
N SER A 210 -16.35 -7.44 -7.51
CA SER A 210 -15.63 -6.50 -6.64
C SER A 210 -15.04 -7.12 -5.36
N ALA A 211 -15.34 -8.39 -5.09
CA ALA A 211 -14.82 -9.14 -3.97
C ALA A 211 -13.30 -9.28 -4.01
N GLY A 212 -12.66 -9.17 -2.84
CA GLY A 212 -11.20 -9.26 -2.73
C GLY A 212 -10.50 -8.17 -3.54
N SER A 213 -11.08 -6.97 -3.52
CA SER A 213 -10.50 -5.80 -4.20
C SER A 213 -9.07 -5.57 -3.72
N CYS A 214 -8.17 -5.47 -4.69
CA CYS A 214 -6.81 -5.04 -4.55
C CYS A 214 -6.65 -3.71 -5.30
N VAL A 215 -6.09 -2.71 -4.62
CA VAL A 215 -5.64 -1.46 -5.26
C VAL A 215 -4.15 -1.42 -5.01
N ALA A 216 -3.37 -1.60 -6.07
CA ALA A 216 -1.91 -1.48 -6.03
C ALA A 216 -1.48 -0.21 -6.76
N VAL A 217 -0.36 0.37 -6.35
CA VAL A 217 0.23 1.56 -7.00
C VAL A 217 1.47 1.14 -7.78
N TYR A 218 1.78 1.90 -8.84
CA TYR A 218 2.97 1.76 -9.68
C TYR A 218 3.08 0.43 -10.46
N ASN A 219 2.03 0.15 -11.22
CA ASN A 219 1.99 -0.82 -12.32
C ASN A 219 2.38 -2.25 -11.91
N PRO A 220 1.48 -2.99 -11.23
CA PRO A 220 1.74 -4.37 -10.89
C PRO A 220 1.75 -5.23 -12.16
N VAL A 221 2.89 -5.83 -12.50
CA VAL A 221 2.99 -6.91 -13.52
C VAL A 221 2.49 -8.26 -12.96
N ALA A 222 1.71 -8.22 -11.87
CA ALA A 222 1.22 -9.40 -11.17
C ALA A 222 0.22 -10.20 -12.03
N PRO A 223 0.22 -11.56 -11.95
CA PRO A 223 -0.67 -12.39 -12.75
C PRO A 223 -2.16 -12.07 -12.60
N GLY A 224 -2.86 -12.04 -13.72
CA GLY A 224 -4.31 -11.82 -13.78
C GLY A 224 -4.68 -10.57 -14.57
N TRP A 225 -5.94 -10.16 -14.46
CA TRP A 225 -6.41 -8.93 -15.09
C TRP A 225 -6.39 -7.77 -14.12
N TRP A 226 -5.78 -6.67 -14.54
CA TRP A 226 -5.70 -5.41 -13.80
C TRP A 226 -6.31 -4.31 -14.63
N ILE A 227 -7.21 -3.55 -14.03
CA ILE A 227 -7.81 -2.39 -14.65
C ILE A 227 -6.97 -1.17 -14.25
N PRO A 228 -6.32 -0.49 -15.20
CA PRO A 228 -5.71 0.80 -14.92
C PRO A 228 -6.82 1.79 -14.58
N LEU A 229 -6.69 2.48 -13.46
CA LEU A 229 -7.63 3.52 -13.06
C LEU A 229 -7.13 4.87 -13.57
N GLU A 230 -6.23 5.53 -12.83
CA GLU A 230 -5.67 6.82 -13.19
C GLU A 230 -4.20 6.87 -12.81
N GLY A 231 -3.37 7.37 -13.74
CA GLY A 231 -1.95 7.59 -13.56
C GLY A 231 -1.15 6.34 -13.21
N THR A 232 -1.02 6.07 -11.91
CA THR A 232 -0.19 5.02 -11.32
C THR A 232 -1.01 3.96 -10.57
N LEU A 233 -2.34 4.10 -10.49
CA LEU A 233 -3.21 3.21 -9.72
C LEU A 233 -3.82 2.09 -10.57
N PHE A 234 -3.77 0.87 -10.03
CA PHE A 234 -4.29 -0.33 -10.67
C PHE A 234 -5.21 -1.05 -9.71
N TRP A 235 -6.38 -1.44 -10.24
CA TRP A 235 -7.36 -2.20 -9.47
C TRP A 235 -7.56 -3.59 -10.05
N SER A 236 -7.68 -4.57 -9.15
CA SER A 236 -8.08 -5.93 -9.52
C SER A 236 -8.95 -6.53 -8.42
N SER A 237 -9.84 -7.43 -8.81
CA SER A 237 -10.65 -8.23 -7.88
C SER A 237 -10.19 -9.68 -7.86
N ARG A 238 -10.71 -10.46 -6.92
CA ARG A 238 -10.48 -11.90 -6.86
C ARG A 238 -10.80 -12.60 -8.18
N LEU A 239 -11.92 -12.23 -8.82
CA LEU A 239 -12.31 -12.80 -10.11
C LEU A 239 -11.31 -12.43 -11.21
N PHE A 240 -10.85 -11.20 -11.26
CA PHE A 240 -9.92 -10.76 -12.31
C PHE A 240 -8.52 -11.36 -12.11
N ARG A 241 -8.04 -11.47 -10.88
CA ARG A 241 -6.86 -12.28 -10.56
C ARG A 241 -7.08 -13.76 -10.86
N SER A 242 -8.34 -14.23 -10.87
CA SER A 242 -8.64 -15.64 -11.12
C SER A 242 -8.18 -16.13 -12.50
N PHE A 243 -8.15 -15.24 -13.48
CA PHE A 243 -7.76 -15.51 -14.87
C PHE A 243 -6.24 -15.62 -15.10
N GLY A 244 -5.41 -15.29 -14.10
CA GLY A 244 -3.96 -15.47 -14.15
C GLY A 244 -3.49 -16.84 -13.67
N SER A 245 -2.18 -17.07 -13.67
CA SER A 245 -1.56 -18.18 -12.93
C SER A 245 -1.56 -17.91 -11.42
N ARG A 246 -1.52 -18.98 -10.62
CA ARG A 246 -1.38 -18.88 -9.16
C ARG A 246 0.11 -19.02 -8.81
N PRO A 247 0.74 -18.03 -8.16
CA PRO A 247 2.13 -18.16 -7.71
C PRO A 247 2.31 -19.29 -6.68
N CYS A 248 1.27 -19.54 -5.87
CA CYS A 248 1.27 -20.60 -4.86
C CYS A 248 0.02 -21.48 -4.99
N PRO A 249 -0.01 -22.44 -5.94
CA PRO A 249 -1.14 -23.36 -6.13
C PRO A 249 -1.40 -24.26 -4.93
N HIS A 250 -2.68 -24.54 -4.66
CA HIS A 250 -3.09 -25.51 -3.64
C HIS A 250 -2.52 -26.90 -3.94
N GLY A 251 -1.96 -27.55 -2.93
CA GLY A 251 -1.38 -28.90 -3.08
C GLY A 251 -0.01 -28.94 -3.76
N GLN A 252 0.55 -27.80 -4.20
CA GLN A 252 1.90 -27.76 -4.72
C GLN A 252 2.90 -28.24 -3.66
N ARG A 253 3.77 -29.18 -4.06
CA ARG A 253 4.83 -29.71 -3.20
C ARG A 253 6.20 -29.09 -3.41
N THR A 254 6.37 -28.19 -4.37
CA THR A 254 7.58 -27.36 -4.54
C THR A 254 7.41 -26.02 -3.81
N PRO A 255 8.49 -25.31 -3.46
CA PRO A 255 8.39 -24.01 -2.84
C PRO A 255 7.65 -23.03 -3.76
N CYS A 256 6.85 -22.15 -3.17
CA CYS A 256 6.30 -20.99 -3.86
C CYS A 256 7.36 -19.89 -3.96
N HIS A 257 8.08 -19.63 -2.86
CA HIS A 257 9.23 -18.72 -2.82
C HIS A 257 10.29 -19.24 -1.86
N VAL A 258 11.55 -19.00 -2.18
CA VAL A 258 12.70 -19.13 -1.27
C VAL A 258 13.53 -17.85 -1.39
N TYR A 259 13.72 -17.14 -0.29
CA TYR A 259 14.46 -15.88 -0.26
C TYR A 259 15.18 -15.71 1.09
N LEU A 260 16.13 -14.79 1.14
CA LEU A 260 16.92 -14.52 2.32
C LEU A 260 16.59 -13.13 2.88
N THR A 261 16.54 -13.01 4.20
CA THR A 261 16.58 -11.72 4.90
C THR A 261 17.82 -11.68 5.78
N ALA A 262 18.46 -10.51 5.85
CA ALA A 262 19.65 -10.35 6.68
C ALA A 262 19.31 -10.54 8.16
N ALA A 263 20.18 -11.24 8.90
CA ALA A 263 20.14 -11.26 10.35
C ALA A 263 20.78 -10.00 10.95
N GLN A 264 20.63 -9.77 12.25
CA GLN A 264 21.26 -8.63 12.93
C GLN A 264 22.79 -8.64 12.80
N ASN A 265 23.41 -9.82 12.72
CA ASN A 265 24.83 -9.99 12.39
C ASN A 265 24.98 -10.94 11.17
N MET A 266 25.27 -10.36 10.01
CA MET A 266 25.42 -11.10 8.75
C MET A 266 26.72 -11.90 8.66
N SER A 267 27.65 -11.71 9.60
CA SER A 267 28.90 -12.46 9.64
C SER A 267 28.72 -13.86 10.22
N SER A 268 27.64 -14.08 10.97
CA SER A 268 27.39 -15.34 11.68
C SER A 268 25.94 -15.81 11.63
N GLY A 269 25.05 -15.11 10.93
CA GLY A 269 23.63 -15.47 10.89
C GLY A 269 22.93 -15.05 9.61
N MET A 270 21.89 -15.80 9.26
CA MET A 270 21.03 -15.53 8.10
C MET A 270 19.63 -16.09 8.34
N PHE A 271 18.60 -15.45 7.79
CA PHE A 271 17.26 -16.04 7.71
C PHE A 271 17.01 -16.64 6.33
N VAL A 272 16.59 -17.90 6.30
CA VAL A 272 16.03 -18.55 5.11
C VAL A 272 14.52 -18.53 5.23
N ASN A 273 13.84 -17.84 4.32
CA ASN A 273 12.40 -17.71 4.29
C ASN A 273 11.81 -18.56 3.17
N ILE A 274 10.75 -19.30 3.46
CA ILE A 274 10.11 -20.22 2.52
C ILE A 274 8.60 -20.00 2.54
N HIS A 275 8.02 -19.74 1.38
CA HIS A 275 6.56 -19.78 1.17
C HIS A 275 6.19 -21.09 0.50
N THR A 276 5.12 -21.74 0.96
CA THR A 276 4.66 -23.03 0.44
C THR A 276 3.15 -23.08 0.34
N SER A 277 2.61 -24.05 -0.40
CA SER A 277 1.18 -24.31 -0.35
C SER A 277 0.76 -24.80 1.03
N THR A 278 -0.52 -24.66 1.38
CA THR A 278 -1.07 -25.10 2.66
C THR A 278 -1.00 -26.62 2.89
N ALA A 279 -0.60 -27.39 1.87
CA ALA A 279 -0.41 -28.84 1.96
C ALA A 279 0.86 -29.22 2.72
N ILE A 280 1.92 -28.41 2.65
CA ILE A 280 3.18 -28.65 3.36
C ILE A 280 2.99 -28.37 4.85
N LYS A 281 3.46 -29.25 5.74
CA LYS A 281 3.24 -29.11 7.19
C LYS A 281 4.50 -28.73 7.96
N SER A 282 5.66 -29.09 7.47
CA SER A 282 6.95 -28.90 8.11
C SER A 282 8.04 -28.60 7.09
N ILE A 283 9.00 -27.76 7.51
CA ILE A 283 10.18 -27.40 6.72
C ILE A 283 11.40 -27.51 7.63
N ASP A 284 12.41 -28.27 7.19
CA ASP A 284 13.76 -28.25 7.74
C ASP A 284 14.74 -27.69 6.71
N VAL A 285 15.73 -26.94 7.17
CA VAL A 285 16.82 -26.39 6.36
C VAL A 285 18.12 -27.03 6.82
N ARG A 286 18.75 -27.81 5.94
CA ARG A 286 20.08 -28.39 6.15
C ARG A 286 21.10 -27.50 5.46
N TYR A 287 22.19 -27.18 6.14
CA TYR A 287 23.19 -26.26 5.61
C TYR A 287 24.62 -26.71 5.91
N THR A 288 25.53 -26.25 5.06
CA THR A 288 26.98 -26.36 5.23
C THR A 288 27.60 -24.98 4.97
N SER A 289 28.37 -24.47 5.92
CA SER A 289 29.10 -23.21 5.88
C SER A 289 30.58 -23.53 5.78
N GLU A 290 31.23 -23.07 4.71
CA GLU A 290 32.62 -23.42 4.38
C GLU A 290 33.46 -22.17 4.16
N THR A 291 34.60 -22.08 4.85
CA THR A 291 35.65 -21.12 4.50
C THR A 291 37.03 -21.73 4.69
N GLY A 292 37.86 -21.72 3.64
CA GLY A 292 39.16 -22.39 3.65
C GLY A 292 39.02 -23.89 3.94
N THR A 293 39.57 -24.33 5.08
CA THR A 293 39.47 -25.73 5.56
C THR A 293 38.39 -25.93 6.62
N ASP A 294 37.78 -24.85 7.11
CA ASP A 294 36.78 -24.92 8.16
C ASP A 294 35.40 -25.19 7.55
N VAL A 295 34.73 -26.22 8.07
CA VAL A 295 33.43 -26.67 7.62
C VAL A 295 32.52 -26.82 8.82
N LEU A 296 31.39 -26.11 8.79
CA LEU A 296 30.31 -26.20 9.77
C LEU A 296 29.05 -26.70 9.08
N THR A 297 28.48 -27.79 9.56
CA THR A 297 27.21 -28.33 9.07
C THR A 297 26.13 -28.20 10.13
N GLY A 298 24.88 -27.92 9.74
CA GLY A 298 23.76 -27.86 10.65
C GLY A 298 22.43 -28.19 9.99
N SER A 299 21.39 -28.28 10.83
CA SER A 299 20.00 -28.47 10.41
C SER A 299 19.08 -27.71 11.34
N ILE A 300 18.17 -26.91 10.79
CA ILE A 300 17.21 -26.10 11.54
C ILE A 300 15.80 -26.43 11.08
N THR A 301 14.90 -26.72 12.01
CA THR A 301 13.46 -26.75 11.74
C THR A 301 12.94 -25.31 11.69
N ALA A 302 12.34 -24.92 10.56
CA ALA A 302 11.87 -23.57 10.34
C ALA A 302 10.63 -23.26 11.20
N ASP A 303 10.56 -22.04 11.73
CA ASP A 303 9.39 -21.55 12.44
C ASP A 303 8.25 -21.28 11.46
N TYR A 304 7.05 -21.76 11.79
CA TYR A 304 5.83 -21.57 11.00
C TYR A 304 5.10 -20.28 11.41
N PHE A 305 4.62 -19.54 10.42
CA PHE A 305 3.80 -18.36 10.59
C PHE A 305 2.51 -18.46 9.77
N GLU A 306 1.39 -18.35 10.45
CA GLU A 306 0.09 -18.16 9.81
C GLU A 306 -0.08 -16.67 9.47
N VAL A 307 -0.17 -16.36 8.18
CA VAL A 307 -0.43 -14.99 7.71
C VAL A 307 -1.94 -14.82 7.56
N PRO A 308 -2.58 -14.01 8.40
CA PRO A 308 -4.03 -13.97 8.48
C PRO A 308 -4.64 -13.21 7.30
N HIS A 309 -5.92 -13.45 7.05
CA HIS A 309 -6.76 -12.67 6.12
C HIS A 309 -6.32 -12.62 4.65
N LEU A 310 -5.40 -13.50 4.23
CA LEU A 310 -5.09 -13.71 2.82
C LEU A 310 -6.33 -14.14 2.05
N ASP A 311 -6.40 -13.77 0.77
CA ASP A 311 -7.47 -14.26 -0.09
C ASP A 311 -7.34 -15.78 -0.30
N GLU A 312 -8.43 -16.50 -0.57
CA GLU A 312 -8.47 -17.97 -0.72
C GLU A 312 -7.46 -18.48 -1.77
N ARG A 313 -7.23 -17.67 -2.81
CA ARG A 313 -6.27 -17.94 -3.88
C ARG A 313 -4.82 -17.81 -3.42
N ASP A 314 -4.59 -16.97 -2.42
CA ASP A 314 -3.27 -16.58 -1.93
C ASP A 314 -2.91 -17.29 -0.62
N GLN A 315 -3.78 -18.17 -0.12
CA GLN A 315 -3.54 -19.00 1.08
C GLN A 315 -2.26 -19.82 0.92
N ARG A 316 -1.39 -19.73 1.93
CA ARG A 316 -0.04 -20.31 1.93
C ARG A 316 0.45 -20.52 3.35
N ASN A 317 1.46 -21.36 3.50
CA ASN A 317 2.22 -21.47 4.73
C ASN A 317 3.54 -20.70 4.56
N VAL A 318 3.87 -19.88 5.56
CA VAL A 318 5.10 -19.08 5.61
C VAL A 318 6.01 -19.68 6.68
N TYR A 319 7.26 -19.92 6.32
CA TYR A 319 8.28 -20.46 7.21
C TYR A 319 9.52 -19.57 7.22
N ALA A 320 10.19 -19.46 8.36
CA ALA A 320 11.52 -18.87 8.44
C ALA A 320 12.45 -19.69 9.34
N ALA A 321 13.63 -20.04 8.83
CA ALA A 321 14.69 -20.68 9.57
C ALA A 321 15.80 -19.66 9.85
N TYR A 322 16.08 -19.39 11.12
CA TYR A 322 17.30 -18.68 11.51
C TYR A 322 18.46 -19.66 11.53
N LEU A 323 19.51 -19.38 10.76
CA LEU A 323 20.75 -20.16 10.77
C LEU A 323 21.77 -19.46 11.68
N PRO A 324 22.06 -19.99 12.89
CA PRO A 324 23.02 -19.39 13.82
C PRO A 324 24.46 -19.83 13.54
N ASP A 325 25.41 -19.14 14.18
CA ASP A 325 26.81 -19.54 14.32
C ASP A 325 27.55 -19.86 13.01
N LEU A 326 27.11 -19.28 11.90
CA LEU A 326 27.76 -19.44 10.60
C LEU A 326 29.21 -18.93 10.63
N LEU A 327 30.08 -19.53 9.83
CA LEU A 327 31.45 -19.06 9.68
C LEU A 327 31.44 -17.70 8.95
N PRO A 328 32.24 -16.72 9.36
CA PRO A 328 32.37 -15.45 8.64
C PRO A 328 33.11 -15.64 7.31
N ASP A 329 32.83 -14.75 6.34
CA ASP A 329 33.37 -14.81 4.97
C ASP A 329 33.27 -16.22 4.34
N SER A 330 32.17 -16.93 4.62
CA SER A 330 31.96 -18.31 4.17
C SER A 330 30.92 -18.36 3.07
N VAL A 331 31.06 -19.38 2.22
CA VAL A 331 29.97 -19.79 1.33
C VAL A 331 29.11 -20.77 2.10
N VAL A 332 27.81 -20.46 2.21
CA VAL A 332 26.83 -21.33 2.85
C VAL A 332 25.97 -21.96 1.76
N THR A 333 26.01 -23.28 1.69
CA THR A 333 25.12 -24.07 0.84
C THR A 333 24.00 -24.66 1.70
N PHE A 334 22.74 -24.57 1.25
CA PHE A 334 21.62 -25.16 1.97
C PHE A 334 20.60 -25.85 1.05
N THR A 335 19.89 -26.82 1.61
CA THR A 335 18.79 -27.55 0.99
C THR A 335 17.55 -27.47 1.88
N VAL A 336 16.38 -27.50 1.25
CA VAL A 336 15.09 -27.47 1.96
C VAL A 336 14.49 -28.87 1.96
N VAL A 337 14.08 -29.34 3.14
CA VAL A 337 13.41 -30.63 3.33
C VAL A 337 11.98 -30.34 3.79
N ALA A 338 10.99 -30.72 2.98
CA ALA A 338 9.58 -30.48 3.26
C ALA A 338 8.86 -31.79 3.58
N ASP A 339 8.26 -31.87 4.77
CA ASP A 339 7.58 -33.08 5.25
C ASP A 339 8.46 -34.35 5.17
N GLY A 340 9.77 -34.18 5.36
CA GLY A 340 10.77 -35.25 5.26
C GLY A 340 11.32 -35.50 3.85
N ASP A 341 10.71 -34.93 2.80
CA ASP A 341 11.16 -35.03 1.42
C ASP A 341 12.15 -33.90 1.08
N GLU A 342 13.36 -34.23 0.67
CA GLU A 342 14.35 -33.23 0.24
C GLU A 342 13.97 -32.66 -1.14
N TRP A 343 13.86 -31.33 -1.23
CA TRP A 343 13.57 -30.66 -2.49
C TRP A 343 14.81 -30.58 -3.38
N PRO A 344 14.65 -30.75 -4.70
CA PRO A 344 15.77 -30.67 -5.62
C PRO A 344 16.29 -29.23 -5.69
N GLY A 345 17.59 -29.06 -5.48
CA GLY A 345 18.29 -27.79 -5.65
C GLY A 345 19.06 -27.40 -4.40
N ASN A 346 20.33 -27.02 -4.62
CA ASN A 346 21.15 -26.39 -3.60
C ASN A 346 21.07 -24.88 -3.77
N TYR A 347 20.73 -24.19 -2.70
CA TYR A 347 20.82 -22.74 -2.63
C TYR A 347 22.16 -22.36 -2.00
N THR A 348 22.73 -21.23 -2.41
CA THR A 348 23.98 -20.73 -1.83
C THR A 348 23.87 -19.26 -1.47
N PHE A 349 24.56 -18.82 -0.43
CA PHE A 349 24.78 -17.41 -0.10
C PHE A 349 26.12 -17.20 0.57
N LYS A 350 26.53 -15.94 0.76
CA LYS A 350 27.78 -15.59 1.42
C LYS A 350 27.54 -14.87 2.73
N THR A 351 28.26 -15.22 3.79
CA THR A 351 28.28 -14.44 5.05
C THR A 351 29.25 -13.28 4.96
N ALA A 352 29.01 -12.26 5.79
CA ALA A 352 29.90 -11.10 5.85
C ALA A 352 31.29 -11.47 6.41
N PRO A 353 32.37 -10.84 5.94
CA PRO A 353 33.66 -10.92 6.61
C PRO A 353 33.62 -10.13 7.93
N LEU A 354 34.45 -10.52 8.91
CA LEU A 354 34.58 -9.76 10.17
C LEU A 354 35.25 -8.39 9.95
N SER A 355 36.12 -8.31 8.96
CA SER A 355 36.82 -7.08 8.57
C SER A 355 37.16 -7.11 7.09
N GLY A 356 37.34 -5.94 6.49
CA GLY A 356 37.68 -5.80 5.07
C GLY A 356 36.57 -5.11 4.29
N GLU A 357 36.52 -5.37 2.99
CA GLU A 357 35.57 -4.74 2.08
C GLU A 357 34.20 -5.44 2.11
N VAL A 358 33.14 -4.64 2.06
CA VAL A 358 31.75 -5.06 1.90
C VAL A 358 31.11 -4.25 0.80
N LYS A 359 30.39 -4.93 -0.11
CA LYS A 359 29.61 -4.33 -1.18
C LYS A 359 28.13 -4.55 -0.92
N PHE A 360 27.29 -3.55 -1.16
CA PHE A 360 25.84 -3.70 -1.10
C PHE A 360 25.15 -2.77 -2.08
N VAL A 361 23.90 -3.08 -2.39
CA VAL A 361 23.03 -2.23 -3.22
C VAL A 361 21.88 -1.68 -2.40
N ILE A 362 21.49 -0.45 -2.64
CA ILE A 362 20.40 0.21 -1.92
C ILE A 362 19.60 1.16 -2.80
N GLY A 363 18.28 1.13 -2.64
CA GLY A 363 17.33 2.06 -3.25
C GLY A 363 16.02 2.00 -2.47
N GLY A 364 14.94 2.53 -3.02
CA GLY A 364 13.58 2.45 -2.47
C GLY A 364 12.56 2.68 -3.57
N ASP A 365 11.27 2.48 -3.27
CA ASP A 365 10.20 2.73 -4.22
C ASP A 365 10.37 1.85 -5.47
N ALA A 366 10.42 0.53 -5.24
CA ALA A 366 10.67 -0.45 -6.29
C ALA A 366 9.38 -0.76 -7.07
N GLY A 367 8.40 -1.35 -6.40
CA GLY A 367 7.27 -1.96 -7.08
C GLY A 367 7.69 -3.17 -7.91
N THR A 368 6.98 -3.44 -9.00
CA THR A 368 7.15 -4.64 -9.82
C THR A 368 6.99 -4.32 -11.31
N SER A 369 7.61 -3.23 -11.76
CA SER A 369 7.51 -2.74 -13.14
C SER A 369 8.63 -3.34 -14.02
N GLU A 370 8.51 -3.20 -15.35
CA GLU A 370 9.60 -3.61 -16.27
C GLU A 370 10.92 -2.88 -15.96
N VAL A 371 10.86 -1.63 -15.47
CA VAL A 371 12.05 -0.88 -15.05
C VAL A 371 12.73 -1.50 -13.83
N VAL A 372 11.96 -2.10 -12.92
CA VAL A 372 12.52 -2.89 -11.80
C VAL A 372 13.27 -4.10 -12.35
N GLU A 373 12.70 -4.82 -13.32
CA GLU A 373 13.38 -5.95 -13.94
C GLU A 373 14.68 -5.54 -14.64
N GLU A 374 14.68 -4.41 -15.35
CA GLU A 374 15.87 -3.84 -15.99
C GLU A 374 16.95 -3.50 -14.96
N ILE A 375 16.62 -2.80 -13.87
CA ILE A 375 17.58 -2.48 -12.80
C ILE A 375 18.11 -3.75 -12.14
N ASN A 376 17.21 -4.67 -11.80
CA ASN A 376 17.57 -5.91 -11.13
C ASN A 376 18.47 -6.80 -11.99
N SER A 377 18.38 -6.69 -13.32
CA SER A 377 19.17 -7.49 -14.26
C SER A 377 20.69 -7.29 -14.13
N HIS A 378 21.13 -6.11 -13.68
CA HIS A 378 22.56 -5.79 -13.55
C HIS A 378 23.07 -5.75 -12.10
N ILE A 379 22.20 -5.86 -11.10
CA ILE A 379 22.59 -5.93 -9.68
C ILE A 379 23.48 -7.15 -9.40
N GLY A 380 23.09 -8.31 -9.92
CA GLY A 380 23.81 -9.57 -9.70
C GLY A 380 25.28 -9.51 -10.12
N GLY A 381 25.58 -8.85 -11.24
CA GLY A 381 26.94 -8.69 -11.75
C GLY A 381 27.87 -7.88 -10.83
N GLN A 382 27.32 -7.05 -9.94
CA GLN A 382 28.10 -6.31 -8.94
C GLN A 382 28.47 -7.14 -7.71
N SER A 383 27.91 -8.35 -7.59
CA SER A 383 28.11 -9.27 -6.47
C SER A 383 27.95 -8.61 -5.09
N PRO A 384 26.84 -7.90 -4.82
CA PRO A 384 26.59 -7.32 -3.51
C PRO A 384 26.39 -8.42 -2.46
N LEU A 385 26.85 -8.17 -1.23
CA LEU A 385 26.63 -9.06 -0.09
C LEU A 385 25.17 -9.07 0.36
N PHE A 386 24.48 -7.94 0.22
CA PHE A 386 23.06 -7.77 0.54
C PHE A 386 22.46 -6.61 -0.27
N ALA A 387 21.13 -6.56 -0.30
CA ALA A 387 20.36 -5.51 -0.94
C ALA A 387 19.38 -4.87 0.04
N VAL A 388 19.15 -3.57 -0.11
CA VAL A 388 18.30 -2.79 0.78
C VAL A 388 17.24 -2.06 -0.02
N ASN A 389 15.96 -2.26 0.32
CA ASN A 389 14.88 -1.40 -0.16
C ASN A 389 14.39 -0.50 0.99
N GLY A 390 14.45 0.81 0.78
CA GLY A 390 14.15 1.83 1.77
C GLY A 390 12.67 2.12 2.00
N GLY A 391 11.78 1.21 1.63
CA GLY A 391 10.34 1.30 1.84
C GLY A 391 9.58 1.44 0.53
N ASP A 392 8.27 1.21 0.62
CA ASP A 392 7.39 1.09 -0.54
C ASP A 392 7.88 0.01 -1.51
N VAL A 393 7.86 -1.22 -0.99
CA VAL A 393 8.57 -2.33 -1.61
C VAL A 393 7.76 -2.91 -2.77
N ALA A 394 6.59 -3.46 -2.46
CA ALA A 394 5.72 -4.14 -3.43
C ALA A 394 4.41 -3.38 -3.72
N TYR A 395 4.18 -2.22 -3.09
CA TYR A 395 2.96 -1.41 -3.21
C TYR A 395 1.66 -2.20 -3.02
N ASP A 396 1.63 -3.10 -2.04
CA ASP A 396 0.42 -3.83 -1.63
C ASP A 396 -0.59 -2.94 -0.89
N ASN A 397 -0.19 -1.72 -0.53
CA ASN A 397 -1.00 -0.72 0.18
C ASN A 397 -1.51 -1.22 1.53
N GLY A 398 -0.76 -2.13 2.19
CA GLY A 398 -1.20 -2.78 3.43
C GLY A 398 -2.48 -3.61 3.25
N MET A 399 -2.81 -4.00 2.02
CA MET A 399 -4.04 -4.74 1.70
C MET A 399 -3.75 -6.24 1.54
N PHE A 400 -4.24 -7.07 2.46
CA PHE A 400 -4.10 -8.54 2.33
C PHE A 400 -4.54 -9.13 0.97
N PRO A 401 -5.63 -8.66 0.31
CA PRO A 401 -5.97 -9.14 -1.04
C PRO A 401 -4.95 -8.79 -2.14
N CYS A 402 -3.98 -7.92 -1.86
CA CYS A 402 -2.87 -7.56 -2.75
C CYS A 402 -1.62 -8.42 -2.56
N ALA A 403 -1.68 -9.53 -1.81
CA ALA A 403 -0.53 -10.42 -1.60
C ALA A 403 0.18 -10.89 -2.89
N CYS A 404 -0.53 -10.90 -4.02
CA CYS A 404 0.05 -11.21 -5.33
C CYS A 404 1.12 -10.20 -5.81
N THR A 405 1.15 -8.96 -5.30
CA THR A 405 2.22 -8.00 -5.64
C THR A 405 3.54 -8.43 -5.00
N TRP A 406 3.50 -8.92 -3.76
CA TRP A 406 4.65 -9.55 -3.10
C TRP A 406 5.11 -10.81 -3.82
N ASP A 407 4.20 -11.60 -4.38
CA ASP A 407 4.57 -12.76 -5.19
C ASP A 407 5.39 -12.36 -6.41
N GLN A 408 4.97 -11.30 -7.11
CA GLN A 408 5.70 -10.79 -8.27
C GLN A 408 7.07 -10.24 -7.86
N TYR A 409 7.12 -9.42 -6.80
CA TYR A 409 8.37 -8.88 -6.27
C TYR A 409 9.38 -9.98 -5.91
N LEU A 410 8.93 -10.99 -5.15
CA LEU A 410 9.79 -12.12 -4.74
C LEU A 410 10.20 -13.00 -5.91
N TRP A 411 9.31 -13.18 -6.90
CA TRP A 411 9.64 -13.89 -8.13
C TRP A 411 10.74 -13.18 -8.92
N GLU A 412 10.63 -11.86 -9.11
CA GLU A 412 11.67 -11.05 -9.76
C GLU A 412 12.98 -11.11 -8.98
N TRP A 413 12.92 -10.93 -7.65
CA TRP A 413 14.11 -11.01 -6.79
C TRP A 413 14.77 -12.39 -6.82
N SER A 414 14.00 -13.46 -6.97
CA SER A 414 14.54 -14.83 -7.03
C SER A 414 15.51 -15.03 -8.21
N LYS A 415 15.34 -14.25 -9.29
CA LYS A 415 16.21 -14.24 -10.48
C LYS A 415 17.53 -13.52 -10.22
N VAL A 416 17.60 -12.63 -9.24
CA VAL A 416 18.80 -11.86 -8.90
C VAL A 416 19.76 -12.73 -8.08
N LYS A 417 20.93 -12.98 -8.64
CA LYS A 417 22.02 -13.78 -8.05
C LYS A 417 23.37 -13.14 -8.35
N THR A 418 24.36 -13.33 -7.50
CA THR A 418 25.74 -12.92 -7.81
C THR A 418 26.26 -13.67 -9.04
N ALA A 419 27.40 -13.25 -9.59
CA ALA A 419 28.04 -13.94 -10.72
C ALA A 419 28.34 -15.43 -10.41
N GLU A 420 28.59 -15.75 -9.14
CA GLU A 420 28.84 -17.10 -8.62
C GLU A 420 27.54 -17.87 -8.31
N GLY A 421 26.37 -17.26 -8.56
CA GLY A 421 25.07 -17.87 -8.32
C GLY A 421 24.55 -17.73 -6.88
N HIS A 422 25.19 -16.91 -6.04
CA HIS A 422 24.75 -16.71 -4.65
C HIS A 422 23.46 -15.90 -4.58
N MET A 423 22.56 -16.31 -3.70
CA MET A 423 21.40 -15.54 -3.29
C MET A 423 21.84 -14.28 -2.54
N ILE A 424 21.16 -13.16 -2.81
CA ILE A 424 21.43 -11.88 -2.16
C ILE A 424 20.31 -11.62 -1.13
N PRO A 425 20.64 -11.51 0.17
CA PRO A 425 19.68 -11.22 1.22
C PRO A 425 19.13 -9.80 1.14
N LEU A 426 17.86 -9.68 1.52
CA LEU A 426 17.11 -8.43 1.55
C LEU A 426 17.10 -7.81 2.94
N ILE A 427 17.11 -6.48 2.98
CA ILE A 427 16.83 -5.64 4.14
C ILE A 427 15.79 -4.62 3.70
N PHE A 428 14.81 -4.34 4.56
CA PHE A 428 13.77 -3.38 4.26
C PHE A 428 13.62 -2.29 5.33
N ALA A 429 13.36 -1.07 4.89
CA ALA A 429 12.72 -0.05 5.72
C ALA A 429 11.21 -0.04 5.43
N ILE A 430 10.44 0.55 6.34
CA ILE A 430 8.99 0.68 6.22
C ILE A 430 8.61 1.97 5.48
N GLY A 431 7.81 1.84 4.42
CA GLY A 431 7.18 2.96 3.71
C GLY A 431 5.69 3.10 3.99
N ASN A 432 5.06 4.16 3.46
CA ASN A 432 3.63 4.40 3.65
C ASN A 432 2.78 3.36 2.93
N HIS A 433 3.17 2.94 1.73
CA HIS A 433 2.44 1.95 0.96
C HIS A 433 2.59 0.54 1.55
N ASP A 434 3.63 0.25 2.33
CA ASP A 434 3.76 -1.05 3.00
C ASP A 434 2.71 -1.27 4.12
N ILE A 435 2.08 -0.18 4.59
CA ILE A 435 1.06 -0.22 5.66
C ILE A 435 -0.27 0.45 5.30
N GLY A 436 -0.43 0.92 4.06
CA GLY A 436 -1.67 1.57 3.60
C GLY A 436 -1.91 2.95 4.20
N ALA A 437 -0.83 3.72 4.35
CA ALA A 437 -0.78 5.07 4.87
C ALA A 437 -0.67 6.13 3.77
N ASN A 438 -1.03 7.37 4.10
CA ASN A 438 -0.58 8.56 3.39
C ASN A 438 0.62 9.17 4.14
N ASP A 439 1.22 10.19 3.54
CA ASP A 439 2.40 10.91 4.04
C ASP A 439 2.05 11.56 5.40
N ASP A 440 2.82 11.19 6.43
CA ASP A 440 2.63 11.58 7.84
C ASP A 440 1.27 11.18 8.44
N ASN A 441 1.22 10.09 9.20
CA ASN A 441 -0.01 9.65 9.86
C ASN A 441 -0.14 10.01 11.34
N ASP A 442 0.77 10.74 11.98
CA ASP A 442 0.70 11.10 13.42
C ASP A 442 0.26 9.93 14.36
N GLY A 443 0.62 8.68 14.04
CA GLY A 443 0.19 7.51 14.81
C GLY A 443 -1.28 7.08 14.62
N ALA A 444 -1.98 7.55 13.58
CA ALA A 444 -3.36 7.15 13.26
C ALA A 444 -3.53 5.63 12.95
N ILE A 445 -2.42 4.90 12.84
CA ILE A 445 -2.35 3.46 12.54
C ILE A 445 -1.95 2.63 13.79
N ASN A 446 -2.03 3.21 14.99
CA ASN A 446 -1.55 2.59 16.22
C ASN A 446 -2.11 1.18 16.53
N SER A 447 -3.29 0.77 16.05
CA SER A 447 -3.89 -0.51 16.45
C SER A 447 -3.13 -1.74 15.95
N PHE A 448 -2.74 -1.77 14.66
CA PHE A 448 -1.94 -2.88 14.14
C PHE A 448 -0.44 -2.60 14.16
N MET A 449 -0.02 -1.33 14.32
CA MET A 449 1.39 -0.98 14.44
C MET A 449 1.96 -1.14 15.85
N ASP A 450 1.13 -1.08 16.90
CA ASP A 450 1.51 -1.38 18.30
C ASP A 450 1.52 -2.90 18.54
N PRO A 451 2.68 -3.51 18.83
CA PRO A 451 2.78 -4.93 19.15
C PRO A 451 1.82 -5.40 20.24
N ARG A 452 1.46 -4.51 21.20
CA ARG A 452 0.56 -4.85 22.32
C ARG A 452 -0.90 -4.99 21.90
N GLN A 453 -1.27 -4.44 20.75
CA GLN A 453 -2.61 -4.50 20.19
C GLN A 453 -2.73 -5.51 19.04
N CYS A 454 -1.61 -6.11 18.65
CA CYS A 454 -1.54 -7.11 17.60
C CYS A 454 -2.46 -8.30 17.91
N ASP A 455 -3.36 -8.60 16.98
CA ASP A 455 -4.31 -9.70 17.08
C ASP A 455 -4.59 -10.22 15.66
N ASN A 456 -3.92 -11.29 15.27
CA ASN A 456 -4.05 -11.90 13.95
C ASN A 456 -5.44 -12.48 13.68
N SER A 457 -6.31 -12.61 14.70
CA SER A 457 -7.70 -13.01 14.48
C SER A 457 -8.58 -11.86 13.95
N LYS A 458 -8.11 -10.61 14.09
CA LYS A 458 -8.83 -9.40 13.71
C LYS A 458 -8.06 -8.61 12.68
N ARG A 459 -8.71 -8.33 11.55
CA ARG A 459 -8.04 -7.69 10.41
C ARG A 459 -7.52 -6.29 10.71
N GLU A 460 -8.19 -5.54 11.57
CA GLU A 460 -7.80 -4.21 12.03
C GLU A 460 -6.57 -4.19 12.96
N ASN A 461 -6.17 -5.35 13.47
CA ASN A 461 -5.06 -5.53 14.40
C ASN A 461 -3.98 -6.49 13.86
N ALA A 462 -4.25 -7.18 12.76
CA ALA A 462 -3.29 -8.03 12.06
C ALA A 462 -2.19 -7.17 11.41
N ARG A 463 -0.95 -7.63 11.51
CA ARG A 463 0.21 -6.93 10.92
C ARG A 463 0.16 -6.99 9.38
N PRO A 464 0.50 -5.90 8.67
CA PRO A 464 0.61 -5.89 7.21
C PRO A 464 1.57 -6.96 6.67
N LEU A 465 1.43 -7.30 5.38
CA LEU A 465 2.20 -8.38 4.75
C LEU A 465 3.71 -8.16 4.83
N TYR A 466 4.15 -6.91 4.69
CA TYR A 466 5.53 -6.50 4.96
C TYR A 466 6.07 -7.08 6.29
N ILE A 467 5.37 -6.84 7.40
CA ILE A 467 5.80 -7.34 8.70
C ILE A 467 5.58 -8.85 8.80
N ALA A 468 4.51 -9.39 8.17
CA ALA A 468 4.17 -10.81 8.25
C ALA A 468 5.13 -11.73 7.47
N TYR A 469 5.73 -11.26 6.37
CA TYR A 469 6.62 -12.05 5.51
C TYR A 469 8.10 -11.91 5.84
N PHE A 470 8.54 -10.81 6.46
CA PHE A 470 9.97 -10.51 6.59
C PHE A 470 10.42 -10.40 8.06
N PRO A 471 10.98 -11.48 8.65
CA PRO A 471 11.72 -11.38 9.90
C PRO A 471 13.12 -10.82 9.66
N PHE A 472 13.50 -9.83 10.46
CA PHE A 472 14.84 -9.23 10.49
C PHE A 472 15.55 -9.42 11.85
N GLU A 473 14.81 -9.90 12.85
CA GLU A 473 15.30 -10.09 14.20
C GLU A 473 15.11 -11.53 14.66
N GLU A 474 16.20 -12.08 15.21
CA GLU A 474 16.17 -13.31 15.97
C GLU A 474 15.83 -13.05 17.44
N ILE A 475 15.05 -13.96 18.02
CA ILE A 475 14.71 -14.02 19.45
C ILE A 475 14.79 -15.47 19.93
N ASN A 476 15.78 -15.78 20.77
CA ASN A 476 16.00 -17.12 21.37
C ASN A 476 16.22 -18.26 20.35
N GLY A 477 17.09 -18.04 19.38
CA GLY A 477 17.46 -18.93 18.28
C GLY A 477 16.41 -19.04 17.18
N LYS A 478 15.40 -18.18 17.16
CA LYS A 478 14.21 -18.28 16.30
C LYS A 478 13.88 -16.98 15.59
N ALA A 479 13.18 -17.07 14.47
CA ALA A 479 12.62 -15.88 13.83
C ALA A 479 11.52 -15.28 14.71
N ALA A 480 11.57 -13.96 14.92
CA ALA A 480 10.56 -13.28 15.72
C ALA A 480 9.13 -13.54 15.20
N ALA A 481 8.19 -13.81 16.12
CA ALA A 481 6.78 -13.94 15.79
C ALA A 481 6.24 -12.66 15.15
N ILE A 482 5.21 -12.79 14.29
CA ILE A 482 4.67 -11.67 13.50
C ILE A 482 4.37 -10.42 14.37
N CYS A 483 3.78 -10.61 15.55
CA CYS A 483 3.45 -9.51 16.46
C CYS A 483 4.66 -8.89 17.16
N ASP A 484 5.75 -9.64 17.32
CA ASP A 484 6.96 -9.19 18.02
C ASP A 484 7.95 -8.48 17.08
N ARG A 485 7.74 -8.59 15.76
CA ARG A 485 8.61 -7.98 14.74
C ARG A 485 8.56 -6.47 14.78
N ARG A 486 9.74 -5.86 14.88
CA ARG A 486 9.95 -4.42 14.94
C ARG A 486 10.20 -3.84 13.56
N VAL A 487 9.81 -2.58 13.39
CA VAL A 487 10.06 -1.82 12.15
C VAL A 487 11.41 -1.10 12.15
N ASN A 488 11.91 -0.75 13.34
CA ASN A 488 13.28 -0.30 13.54
C ASN A 488 14.16 -1.51 13.80
N HIS A 489 15.20 -1.69 13.00
CA HIS A 489 16.16 -2.78 13.15
C HIS A 489 17.55 -2.36 12.68
N VAL A 490 18.57 -3.14 13.04
CA VAL A 490 19.97 -2.83 12.76
C VAL A 490 20.71 -4.09 12.35
N HIS A 491 21.53 -3.98 11.30
CA HIS A 491 22.28 -5.07 10.71
C HIS A 491 23.77 -4.71 10.64
N THR A 492 24.63 -5.65 11.03
CA THR A 492 26.08 -5.52 10.90
C THR A 492 26.65 -6.50 9.87
N ALA A 493 27.64 -6.02 9.12
CA ALA A 493 28.50 -6.84 8.26
C ALA A 493 29.95 -6.54 8.66
N GLY A 494 30.51 -7.41 9.51
CA GLY A 494 31.78 -7.17 10.18
C GLY A 494 31.81 -5.85 10.94
N THR A 495 32.94 -5.15 10.83
CA THR A 495 33.11 -3.76 11.31
C THR A 495 32.89 -2.71 10.21
N ALA A 496 32.74 -3.15 8.96
CA ALA A 496 32.67 -2.29 7.77
C ALA A 496 31.27 -1.72 7.53
N VAL A 497 30.21 -2.34 8.06
CA VAL A 497 28.83 -1.86 7.90
C VAL A 497 28.07 -2.01 9.20
N THR A 498 27.47 -0.94 9.66
CA THR A 498 26.29 -0.95 10.55
C THR A 498 25.18 -0.16 9.87
N LEU A 499 24.18 -0.88 9.36
CA LEU A 499 23.03 -0.31 8.68
C LEU A 499 21.83 -0.26 9.62
N TRP A 500 21.33 0.95 9.85
CA TRP A 500 20.16 1.21 10.69
C TRP A 500 18.95 1.42 9.78
N SER A 501 17.99 0.50 9.83
CA SER A 501 16.69 0.68 9.18
C SER A 501 15.76 1.37 10.18
N LEU A 502 15.36 2.60 9.86
CA LEU A 502 14.63 3.47 10.76
C LEU A 502 13.24 3.77 10.22
N ASP A 503 12.27 3.77 11.13
CA ASP A 503 10.89 4.13 10.85
C ASP A 503 10.73 5.64 10.73
N SER A 504 10.30 6.08 9.54
CA SER A 504 10.03 7.46 9.15
C SER A 504 8.74 8.06 9.70
N MET A 505 8.16 7.47 10.75
CA MET A 505 6.94 7.90 11.47
C MET A 505 5.66 7.09 11.20
N TYR A 506 5.79 5.86 10.72
CA TYR A 506 4.66 5.00 10.35
C TYR A 506 4.17 4.11 11.49
N ALA A 507 5.08 3.58 12.32
CA ALA A 507 4.72 2.80 13.50
C ALA A 507 4.83 3.61 14.79
N GLY A 508 5.93 4.32 14.96
CA GLY A 508 6.23 5.18 16.11
C GLY A 508 6.58 6.60 15.68
N GLY A 509 6.90 7.48 16.61
CA GLY A 509 7.39 8.83 16.27
C GLY A 509 8.89 8.85 15.95
N PRO A 510 9.45 9.97 15.44
CA PRO A 510 10.89 10.10 15.19
C PRO A 510 11.73 9.82 16.44
N LEU A 511 11.19 10.16 17.61
CA LEU A 511 11.86 9.93 18.90
C LEU A 511 11.98 8.44 19.26
N ASP A 512 11.15 7.56 18.70
CA ASP A 512 11.29 6.12 18.97
C ASP A 512 12.48 5.53 18.21
N ALA A 513 12.74 6.00 16.99
CA ALA A 513 14.00 5.72 16.29
C ALA A 513 15.21 6.27 17.08
N VAL A 514 15.12 7.48 17.62
CA VAL A 514 16.19 8.04 18.50
C VAL A 514 16.46 7.14 19.69
N LYS A 515 15.42 6.72 20.44
CA LYS A 515 15.57 5.82 21.58
C LYS A 515 16.17 4.48 21.17
N PHE A 516 15.72 3.91 20.05
CA PHE A 516 16.24 2.65 19.53
C PHE A 516 17.74 2.73 19.24
N VAL A 517 18.18 3.78 18.53
CA VAL A 517 19.60 3.98 18.24
C VAL A 517 20.40 4.23 19.51
N ASP A 518 19.95 5.14 20.38
CA ASP A 518 20.63 5.44 21.66
C ASP A 518 20.80 4.20 22.55
N GLN A 519 19.80 3.31 22.58
CA GLN A 519 19.85 2.07 23.36
C GLN A 519 20.83 1.05 22.77
N LYS A 520 20.96 0.97 21.45
CA LYS A 520 21.81 -0.03 20.77
C LYS A 520 23.23 0.45 20.56
N MET A 521 23.45 1.75 20.42
CA MET A 521 24.76 2.33 20.10
C MET A 521 25.90 1.92 21.05
N PRO A 522 25.71 1.77 22.38
CA PRO A 522 26.77 1.29 23.27
C PRO A 522 27.34 -0.07 22.87
N SER A 523 26.53 -0.96 22.31
CA SER A 523 26.97 -2.27 21.80
C SER A 523 27.65 -2.21 20.43
N MET A 524 27.58 -1.06 19.75
CA MET A 524 28.12 -0.84 18.40
C MET A 524 29.39 0.01 18.41
N ARG A 525 30.00 0.29 19.57
CA ARG A 525 31.20 1.14 19.67
C ARG A 525 32.42 0.65 18.86
N GLY A 526 32.47 -0.64 18.53
CA GLY A 526 33.52 -1.22 17.68
C GLY A 526 33.25 -1.13 16.17
N GLN A 527 32.10 -0.59 15.78
CA GLN A 527 31.69 -0.44 14.39
C GLN A 527 32.27 0.86 13.81
N ILE A 528 32.71 0.81 12.54
CA ILE A 528 33.42 1.93 11.91
C ILE A 528 32.48 2.80 11.07
N ASN A 529 31.53 2.19 10.37
CA ASN A 529 30.65 2.88 9.44
C ASN A 529 29.19 2.72 9.86
N HIS A 530 28.54 3.84 10.19
CA HIS A 530 27.12 3.90 10.47
C HIS A 530 26.37 4.52 9.29
N PHE A 531 25.40 3.78 8.77
CA PHE A 531 24.52 4.20 7.68
C PHE A 531 23.07 4.13 8.14
N ALA A 532 22.24 5.08 7.73
CA ALA A 532 20.80 5.03 7.98
C ALA A 532 20.06 4.81 6.66
N VAL A 533 19.04 3.96 6.68
CA VAL A 533 18.03 3.86 5.62
C VAL A 533 16.67 4.09 6.24
N TYR A 534 15.87 4.94 5.61
CA TYR A 534 14.53 5.27 6.04
C TYR A 534 13.75 5.82 4.85
N HIS A 535 12.43 5.72 4.92
CA HIS A 535 11.62 5.95 3.73
C HIS A 535 11.50 7.43 3.40
N VAL A 536 11.05 8.24 4.35
CA VAL A 536 10.70 9.63 4.09
C VAL A 536 11.94 10.55 4.19
N PRO A 537 12.21 11.40 3.19
CA PRO A 537 13.41 12.21 3.15
C PRO A 537 13.34 13.41 4.10
N MET A 538 14.38 13.60 4.91
CA MET A 538 14.59 14.83 5.67
C MET A 538 14.92 16.00 4.75
N TYR A 539 15.65 15.77 3.66
CA TYR A 539 16.09 16.83 2.75
C TYR A 539 15.59 16.61 1.32
N SER A 540 14.29 16.42 1.12
CA SER A 540 13.71 16.10 -0.19
C SER A 540 14.08 17.08 -1.30
N ASN A 541 14.34 16.54 -2.49
CA ASN A 541 14.52 17.24 -3.75
C ASN A 541 13.20 17.54 -4.48
N SER A 542 12.08 16.99 -4.01
CA SER A 542 10.76 17.34 -4.54
C SER A 542 10.22 18.58 -3.83
N GLU A 543 9.77 19.58 -4.60
CA GLU A 543 9.10 20.76 -4.03
C GLU A 543 7.80 20.39 -3.29
N VAL A 544 7.12 19.33 -3.73
CA VAL A 544 5.91 18.79 -3.10
C VAL A 544 6.23 18.26 -1.70
N GLU A 545 7.37 17.58 -1.56
CA GLU A 545 7.78 16.92 -0.31
C GLU A 545 8.69 17.75 0.59
N LYS A 546 9.06 18.97 0.17
CA LYS A 546 10.05 19.82 0.86
C LYS A 546 9.76 20.04 2.34
N ASN A 547 8.49 20.14 2.70
CA ASN A 547 8.03 20.50 4.05
C ASN A 547 7.45 19.33 4.83
N ALA A 548 7.30 18.15 4.21
CA ALA A 548 6.40 17.13 4.71
C ALA A 548 6.79 16.65 6.13
N HIS A 549 8.07 16.76 6.56
CA HIS A 549 8.51 16.15 7.83
C HIS A 549 9.59 16.93 8.60
N ASN A 550 9.23 18.13 9.08
CA ASN A 550 10.09 18.96 9.94
C ASN A 550 10.50 18.30 11.26
N SER A 551 9.70 17.36 11.77
CA SER A 551 9.95 16.68 13.04
C SER A 551 11.18 15.76 13.00
N MET A 552 11.40 14.99 11.93
CA MET A 552 12.64 14.21 11.77
C MET A 552 13.86 15.13 11.70
N ARG A 553 13.81 16.18 10.87
CA ARG A 553 14.85 17.22 10.80
C ARG A 553 15.14 17.89 12.15
N GLN A 554 14.14 18.02 13.01
CA GLN A 554 14.31 18.59 14.34
C GLN A 554 15.14 17.71 15.27
N TYR A 555 14.97 16.39 15.20
CA TYR A 555 15.56 15.45 16.17
C TYR A 555 16.74 14.66 15.62
N TRP A 556 16.60 14.03 14.46
CA TRP A 556 17.54 13.01 13.99
C TRP A 556 18.95 13.52 13.71
N PRO A 557 19.17 14.69 13.06
CA PRO A 557 20.51 15.22 12.87
C PRO A 557 21.25 15.36 14.21
N SER A 558 20.67 16.11 15.16
CA SER A 558 21.35 16.43 16.43
C SER A 558 21.40 15.28 17.43
N MET A 559 20.41 14.38 17.43
CA MET A 559 20.28 13.31 18.42
C MET A 559 20.82 11.96 17.96
N ILE A 560 21.01 11.76 16.66
CA ILE A 560 21.47 10.48 16.09
C ILE A 560 22.65 10.72 15.13
N PHE A 561 22.39 11.36 13.99
CA PHE A 561 23.32 11.27 12.86
C PHE A 561 24.59 12.07 13.09
N ASP A 562 24.50 13.32 13.55
CA ASP A 562 25.66 14.13 13.89
C ASP A 562 26.29 13.65 15.19
N LYS A 563 25.46 13.29 16.19
CA LYS A 563 25.90 12.77 17.50
C LYS A 563 26.79 11.53 17.37
N TYR A 564 26.43 10.61 16.48
CA TYR A 564 27.14 9.35 16.27
C TYR A 564 27.90 9.28 14.94
N SER A 565 28.10 10.42 14.27
CA SER A 565 28.91 10.54 13.06
C SER A 565 28.51 9.54 11.96
N PHE A 566 27.20 9.46 11.70
CA PHE A 566 26.67 8.71 10.56
C PHE A 566 27.26 9.26 9.26
N LYS A 567 27.47 8.36 8.31
CA LYS A 567 28.14 8.68 7.05
C LYS A 567 27.14 9.07 5.96
N ILE A 568 26.17 8.19 5.73
CA ILE A 568 25.11 8.37 4.74
C ILE A 568 23.74 8.16 5.37
N GLY A 569 22.80 9.04 5.02
CA GLY A 569 21.36 8.79 5.10
C GLY A 569 20.81 8.45 3.72
N PHE A 570 20.33 7.23 3.53
CA PHE A 570 19.63 6.79 2.33
C PHE A 570 18.14 7.10 2.49
N GLU A 571 17.65 8.04 1.68
CA GLU A 571 16.28 8.56 1.73
C GLU A 571 15.48 8.15 0.49
N ASN A 572 14.15 8.06 0.58
CA ASN A 572 13.29 7.46 -0.45
C ASN A 572 12.01 8.30 -0.65
N HIS A 573 10.85 7.70 -0.98
CA HIS A 573 9.50 8.27 -0.99
C HIS A 573 9.18 9.31 -2.07
N ALA A 574 10.11 10.23 -2.35
CA ALA A 574 9.85 11.38 -3.19
C ALA A 574 9.81 11.04 -4.69
N HIS A 575 10.16 9.83 -5.13
CA HIS A 575 10.17 9.43 -6.55
C HIS A 575 11.09 10.27 -7.43
N THR A 576 12.20 10.72 -6.84
CA THR A 576 13.22 11.54 -7.51
C THR A 576 14.63 11.04 -7.17
N PHE A 577 15.64 11.66 -7.77
CA PHE A 577 17.04 11.41 -7.50
C PHE A 577 17.68 12.62 -6.81
N LYS A 578 18.52 12.40 -5.81
CA LYS A 578 19.36 13.44 -5.23
C LYS A 578 20.66 12.95 -4.62
N ARG A 579 21.56 13.93 -4.43
CA ARG A 579 22.66 13.91 -3.46
C ARG A 579 22.86 15.29 -2.85
N THR A 580 22.88 15.38 -1.53
CA THR A 580 23.18 16.63 -0.82
C THR A 580 24.68 16.90 -0.73
N MET A 581 25.04 18.13 -0.40
CA MET A 581 26.31 18.47 0.25
C MET A 581 26.35 17.80 1.64
N PRO A 582 27.51 17.67 2.29
CA PRO A 582 27.56 17.26 3.69
C PRO A 582 26.77 18.23 4.56
N MET A 583 25.93 17.68 5.44
CA MET A 583 25.10 18.47 6.34
C MET A 583 25.43 18.13 7.79
N THR A 584 25.36 19.14 8.65
CA THR A 584 25.35 19.02 10.11
C THR A 584 24.28 19.95 10.65
N ASN A 585 23.42 19.46 11.53
CA ASN A 585 22.35 20.20 12.19
C ASN A 585 21.54 21.09 11.21
N ASN A 586 21.04 20.47 10.13
CA ASN A 586 20.26 21.12 9.07
C ASN A 586 20.99 22.20 8.25
N SER A 587 22.32 22.29 8.32
CA SER A 587 23.12 23.26 7.57
C SER A 587 24.25 22.59 6.79
N ILE A 588 24.65 23.17 5.67
CA ILE A 588 25.81 22.71 4.89
C ILE A 588 27.06 22.85 5.74
N ALA A 589 27.87 21.80 5.79
CA ALA A 589 29.12 21.75 6.52
C ALA A 589 30.24 21.16 5.63
N ASN A 590 31.49 21.31 6.07
CA ASN A 590 32.65 20.75 5.36
C ASN A 590 32.79 19.24 5.60
N ASN A 591 32.29 18.77 6.73
CA ASN A 591 32.17 17.38 7.13
C ASN A 591 30.74 17.16 7.66
N GLY A 592 30.26 15.93 7.61
CA GLY A 592 28.90 15.60 8.07
C GLY A 592 28.26 14.53 7.21
N VAL A 593 26.97 14.31 7.48
CA VAL A 593 26.18 13.27 6.84
C VAL A 593 25.83 13.72 5.43
N VAL A 594 26.00 12.85 4.45
CA VAL A 594 25.49 13.07 3.09
C VAL A 594 24.18 12.30 2.93
N TYR A 595 23.17 12.96 2.36
CA TYR A 595 21.87 12.36 2.12
C TYR A 595 21.72 12.09 0.63
N VAL A 596 21.36 10.86 0.27
CA VAL A 596 21.25 10.39 -1.10
C VAL A 596 19.96 9.63 -1.32
N GLY A 597 19.53 9.52 -2.57
CA GLY A 597 18.33 8.77 -2.93
C GLY A 597 17.20 9.69 -3.37
N ASP A 598 16.15 9.77 -2.56
CA ASP A 598 14.77 10.20 -2.89
C ASP A 598 13.91 9.17 -3.62
N GLY A 599 14.42 7.94 -3.76
CA GLY A 599 13.58 6.76 -3.92
C GLY A 599 12.94 6.65 -5.30
N LYS A 600 13.64 6.03 -6.24
CA LYS A 600 13.09 5.77 -7.58
C LYS A 600 13.70 4.51 -8.19
N TRP A 601 13.68 3.42 -7.44
CA TRP A 601 14.21 2.14 -7.94
C TRP A 601 13.38 1.66 -9.13
N GLY A 602 12.06 1.75 -9.11
CA GLY A 602 11.29 1.31 -10.28
C GLY A 602 9.89 1.86 -10.41
N THR A 603 9.50 2.83 -9.58
CA THR A 603 8.24 3.53 -9.76
C THR A 603 8.19 4.23 -11.11
N THR A 604 7.09 3.98 -11.82
CA THR A 604 6.78 4.58 -13.12
C THR A 604 5.33 5.05 -13.17
N GLY A 605 5.06 6.14 -13.89
CA GLY A 605 3.72 6.57 -14.24
C GLY A 605 3.60 8.08 -14.37
N SER A 606 2.47 8.54 -14.90
CA SER A 606 2.27 9.95 -15.31
C SER A 606 2.07 10.92 -14.14
N LEU A 607 1.88 10.42 -12.92
CA LEU A 607 1.71 11.23 -11.70
C LEU A 607 3.00 11.40 -10.90
N LEU A 608 4.12 10.89 -11.41
CA LEU A 608 5.41 11.08 -10.77
C LEU A 608 5.93 12.52 -10.95
N PRO A 609 6.83 13.00 -10.08
CA PRO A 609 7.39 14.34 -10.17
C PRO A 609 8.02 14.62 -11.53
N ALA A 610 7.69 15.78 -12.10
CA ALA A 610 8.30 16.28 -13.32
C ALA A 610 9.56 17.11 -13.00
N GLU A 611 10.46 17.28 -13.97
CA GLU A 611 11.68 18.09 -13.79
C GLU A 611 11.41 19.50 -13.25
N SER A 612 10.27 20.11 -13.62
CA SER A 612 9.89 21.44 -13.14
C SER A 612 9.59 21.50 -11.63
N SER A 613 9.36 20.35 -10.98
CA SER A 613 9.10 20.23 -9.54
C SER A 613 10.36 19.91 -8.72
N ILE A 614 11.52 19.85 -9.39
CA ILE A 614 12.80 19.51 -8.79
C ILE A 614 13.48 20.74 -8.21
N MET A 615 13.92 20.63 -6.97
CA MET A 615 14.74 21.66 -6.33
C MET A 615 16.17 21.64 -6.90
N THR A 616 16.69 22.82 -7.27
CA THR A 616 18.06 22.94 -7.79
C THR A 616 18.87 23.93 -6.97
N GLY A 617 20.19 23.72 -6.95
CA GLY A 617 21.12 24.49 -6.13
C GLY A 617 21.25 23.97 -4.69
N ARG A 618 21.89 24.77 -3.84
CA ARG A 618 22.20 24.36 -2.46
C ARG A 618 20.91 24.01 -1.68
N PRO A 619 20.89 22.87 -0.94
CA PRO A 619 22.02 22.05 -0.54
C PRO A 619 22.36 20.88 -1.48
N PHE A 620 21.75 20.76 -2.66
CA PHE A 620 21.97 19.63 -3.57
C PHE A 620 23.25 19.81 -4.38
N VAL A 621 24.07 18.75 -4.44
CA VAL A 621 25.15 18.62 -5.41
C VAL A 621 24.59 18.14 -6.74
N LYS A 622 23.64 17.19 -6.66
CA LYS A 622 22.91 16.70 -7.82
C LYS A 622 21.45 16.45 -7.44
N SER A 623 20.56 16.75 -8.38
CA SER A 623 19.13 16.48 -8.29
C SER A 623 18.62 16.06 -9.66
N GLY A 624 17.58 15.23 -9.70
CA GLY A 624 17.02 14.71 -10.95
C GLY A 624 15.78 13.85 -10.74
N ILE A 625 15.34 13.21 -11.82
CA ILE A 625 14.21 12.27 -11.82
C ILE A 625 14.63 10.88 -12.32
N ASP A 626 15.92 10.60 -12.31
CA ASP A 626 16.48 9.35 -12.82
C ASP A 626 16.06 8.17 -11.95
N HIS A 627 15.67 7.07 -12.61
CA HIS A 627 15.58 5.77 -11.94
C HIS A 627 16.96 5.41 -11.43
N HIS A 628 17.06 4.89 -10.21
CA HIS A 628 18.37 4.58 -9.66
C HIS A 628 18.38 3.56 -8.53
N VAL A 629 19.53 2.89 -8.43
CA VAL A 629 20.02 2.25 -7.22
C VAL A 629 21.45 2.71 -6.94
N TRP A 630 21.85 2.67 -5.68
CA TRP A 630 23.20 2.99 -5.24
C TRP A 630 24.01 1.73 -4.97
N TYR A 631 25.07 1.53 -5.73
CA TYR A 631 26.12 0.57 -5.40
C TYR A 631 27.06 1.20 -4.39
N THR A 632 27.16 0.56 -3.23
CA THR A 632 27.99 1.04 -2.13
C THR A 632 29.11 0.04 -1.86
N ILE A 633 30.33 0.56 -1.76
CA ILE A 633 31.52 -0.20 -1.37
C ILE A 633 32.05 0.46 -0.10
N THR A 634 32.33 -0.33 0.92
CA THR A 634 32.87 0.19 2.17
C THR A 634 33.83 -0.79 2.82
N ASP A 635 34.74 -0.31 3.66
CA ASP A 635 35.66 -1.17 4.38
C ASP A 635 35.83 -0.81 5.87
N SER A 636 36.48 -1.70 6.60
CA SER A 636 36.84 -1.53 8.01
C SER A 636 37.84 -0.40 8.29
N SER A 637 38.42 0.26 7.27
CA SER A 637 39.26 1.45 7.46
C SER A 637 38.41 2.74 7.52
N GLY A 638 37.12 2.64 7.20
CA GLY A 638 36.20 3.76 7.13
C GLY A 638 36.04 4.32 5.71
N ARG A 639 36.58 3.65 4.69
CA ARG A 639 36.36 4.03 3.29
C ARG A 639 34.92 3.75 2.90
N VAL A 640 34.36 4.64 2.09
CA VAL A 640 33.03 4.46 1.50
C VAL A 640 33.00 5.12 0.13
N GLY A 641 32.58 4.34 -0.86
CA GLY A 641 32.25 4.80 -2.20
C GLY A 641 30.79 4.48 -2.53
N LEU A 642 30.11 5.41 -3.20
CA LEU A 642 28.75 5.28 -3.68
C LEU A 642 28.73 5.58 -5.18
N THR A 643 28.06 4.72 -5.95
CA THR A 643 27.81 4.92 -7.38
C THR A 643 26.33 4.73 -7.65
N ALA A 644 25.65 5.79 -8.09
CA ALA A 644 24.27 5.69 -8.57
C ALA A 644 24.26 5.25 -10.03
N VAL A 645 23.47 4.22 -10.33
CA VAL A 645 23.28 3.74 -11.70
C VAL A 645 21.80 3.72 -12.06
N ASN A 646 21.48 3.97 -13.33
CA ASN A 646 20.12 3.86 -13.86
C ASN A 646 19.77 2.41 -14.28
N ASN A 647 18.58 2.22 -14.85
CA ASN A 647 18.08 0.96 -15.41
C ASN A 647 18.86 0.42 -16.62
N HIS A 648 19.69 1.25 -17.24
CA HIS A 648 20.61 0.86 -18.32
C HIS A 648 22.02 0.54 -17.79
N ASN A 649 22.21 0.55 -16.46
CA ASN A 649 23.50 0.43 -15.79
C ASN A 649 24.48 1.59 -16.11
N ASP A 650 23.98 2.74 -16.58
CA ASP A 650 24.79 3.94 -16.76
C ASP A 650 24.98 4.65 -15.43
N VAL A 651 26.20 5.15 -15.18
CA VAL A 651 26.51 5.93 -13.98
C VAL A 651 25.84 7.30 -14.05
N ILE A 652 24.93 7.54 -13.12
CA ILE A 652 24.29 8.84 -12.93
C ILE A 652 25.17 9.72 -12.05
N ASP A 653 25.68 9.19 -10.94
CA ASP A 653 26.43 9.98 -9.95
C ASP A 653 27.42 9.10 -9.19
N GLN A 654 28.44 9.73 -8.61
CA GLN A 654 29.45 9.03 -7.84
C GLN A 654 29.98 9.91 -6.70
N LEU A 655 30.25 9.28 -5.56
CA LEU A 655 30.86 9.90 -4.39
C LEU A 655 31.87 8.92 -3.79
N ASP A 656 33.10 9.38 -3.53
CA ASP A 656 34.10 8.63 -2.78
C ASP A 656 34.71 9.53 -1.69
N ASN A 657 34.87 8.99 -0.48
CA ASN A 657 35.47 9.72 0.62
C ASN A 657 37.00 9.83 0.54
N HIS A 658 37.66 9.03 -0.29
CA HIS A 658 39.08 9.15 -0.61
C HIS A 658 39.40 10.49 -1.30
N ASP A 659 38.48 10.98 -2.14
CA ASP A 659 38.68 12.19 -2.94
C ASP A 659 38.20 13.46 -2.25
N THR A 660 37.42 13.35 -1.17
CA THR A 660 36.66 14.49 -0.62
C THR A 660 37.00 14.87 0.81
N LEU A 661 37.84 14.09 1.53
CA LEU A 661 38.17 14.27 2.97
C LEU A 661 36.94 14.31 3.91
N GLN A 662 35.73 14.04 3.40
CA GLN A 662 34.47 14.36 4.08
C GLN A 662 34.28 13.57 5.39
N TRP A 663 34.87 12.37 5.50
CA TRP A 663 34.67 11.45 6.61
C TRP A 663 35.99 10.96 7.22
N GLN A 664 36.96 11.86 7.42
CA GLN A 664 38.15 11.54 8.19
C GLN A 664 37.75 10.97 9.56
N LEU A 665 38.42 9.90 9.99
CA LEU A 665 38.24 9.25 11.28
C LEU A 665 38.36 10.27 12.43
N SER A 666 37.24 10.87 12.84
CA SER A 666 37.14 11.48 14.15
C SER A 666 37.25 10.33 15.15
N ARG A 667 38.26 10.35 15.99
CA ARG A 667 38.44 9.35 17.05
C ARG A 667 37.22 9.39 17.97
N CYS A 668 36.25 8.50 17.75
CA CYS A 668 35.25 8.13 18.76
C CYS A 668 35.91 7.29 19.86
N LEU A 669 36.88 7.88 20.57
CA LEU A 669 37.49 7.29 21.77
C LEU A 669 37.81 8.40 22.77
N SER A 670 36.77 9.08 23.27
CA SER A 670 36.75 9.66 24.63
C SER A 670 35.39 10.33 24.92
N ALA A 671 34.42 9.53 25.37
CA ALA A 671 33.33 9.95 26.28
C ALA A 671 32.74 8.72 26.97
#